data_AF-A0A0W0SS79-F1
#
_entry.id   AF-A0A0W0SS79-F1
#
_cell.length_a   1.000
_cell.length_b   1.000
_cell.length_c   1.000
_cell.angle_alpha   90.00
_cell.angle_beta   90.00
_cell.angle_gamma   90.00
#
_symmetry.space_group_name_H-M   'P 1'
#
loop_
_entity.id
_entity.type
_entity.pdbx_description
1 polymer ?
#
loop_
_entity_poly.entity_id
_entity_poly.type
_entity_poly.pdbx_seq_one_letter_code
_entity_poly.pdbx_strand_id
1 'polypeptide(L)'
;MLFKDWCLSQYGIINFLEAKILNRVFIPLIYRTIDPQFVADNNGYLIRLNDVLGLVISKENYDNLIFHIYSEYQQYCPEINDEKDFERFREIFLFRLGLDAKKAIKYKQPSNIQVTFCEESLRAVFTNHFARYNPKLKLDPLTNNDVVEMPPHFLNDLYESYYQGPFAEIKRTTDLAKLKEQETTLKKLLHEVSRNKFILDGINKLSLDYDNFVDLLLSNREACEAYALSLRVFAEVNRDNLSSAEYQVLLITSTFLVARDKRGVFRQSLITELEFSAYIRNQLYGQAIEEMLDIEDNNPLLHELPTPYDKQLPELIQNNIRDLLEGNPRAVLNKNSSYVSLRFLSDQKNYFETDEILIRGGAHRNHFALFSIIKVGVLENGQSAGLDDIPHHHDYYKVEFNLGSKCPGVDIETKTGWGTFVTKLTPFTYDSDGSLIPLNVNPYTQPEHYKAAMEQITIPELIRVEREIIFYRPEGRNNDDSKSTPNPKEADEWVRLFKLRQLLSGFFYLLPVKYYIRDPIDPRISYERVVHNQRGFIQEDGSCPAFTLKSWLDSMLGHELNSLFNHYVQQHNTNEQAIAVRASLSRVQGRIRELEPLEIKGSNREVQTWFKAFKKYLGEGVQMSGVKLEKVGRGPSSSYVIKISNSRFKILWDNFFEGYDSKQYSNKRNTHLFFPRDLQPGEVRIVKRSEHPDTVVENLTMRQH
;
A
#
# COMPACT_ATOMS: atom_id res chain seq x y z
N MET A 1 -0.83 1.58 -24.80
CA MET A 1 -1.98 0.73 -24.39
C MET A 1 -1.66 0.32 -22.98
N LEU A 2 -2.58 0.51 -22.03
CA LEU A 2 -2.30 0.23 -20.63
C LEU A 2 -2.25 -1.27 -20.36
N PHE A 3 -1.66 -1.66 -19.23
CA PHE A 3 -1.48 -3.07 -18.89
C PHE A 3 -2.81 -3.82 -18.80
N LYS A 4 -3.83 -3.19 -18.21
CA LYS A 4 -5.18 -3.76 -18.08
C LYS A 4 -5.83 -3.98 -19.45
N ASP A 5 -5.82 -2.97 -20.31
CA ASP A 5 -6.36 -3.07 -21.68
C ASP A 5 -5.68 -4.19 -22.47
N TRP A 6 -4.36 -4.31 -22.29
CA TRP A 6 -3.58 -5.37 -22.91
C TRP A 6 -3.99 -6.75 -22.38
N CYS A 7 -4.10 -6.94 -21.06
CA CYS A 7 -4.54 -8.21 -20.46
C CYS A 7 -5.93 -8.62 -20.92
N LEU A 8 -6.88 -7.67 -20.99
CA LEU A 8 -8.20 -7.91 -21.54
C LEU A 8 -8.13 -8.34 -23.01
N SER A 9 -7.35 -7.62 -23.83
CA SER A 9 -7.24 -7.91 -25.26
C SER A 9 -6.57 -9.24 -25.60
N GLN A 10 -5.55 -9.65 -24.82
CA GLN A 10 -4.77 -10.85 -25.10
C GLN A 10 -5.34 -12.10 -24.44
N TYR A 11 -5.86 -11.95 -23.22
CA TYR A 11 -6.19 -13.06 -22.35
C TYR A 11 -7.63 -13.03 -21.84
N GLY A 12 -8.41 -11.98 -22.14
CA GLY A 12 -9.79 -11.85 -21.65
C GLY A 12 -9.90 -11.54 -20.16
N ILE A 13 -8.81 -11.16 -19.50
CA ILE A 13 -8.79 -10.87 -18.06
C ILE A 13 -9.47 -9.53 -17.80
N ILE A 14 -10.48 -9.52 -16.93
CA ILE A 14 -11.21 -8.30 -16.53
C ILE A 14 -10.60 -7.67 -15.29
N ASN A 15 -10.39 -8.46 -14.23
CA ASN A 15 -9.93 -7.97 -12.93
C ASN A 15 -8.91 -8.92 -12.32
N PHE A 16 -8.05 -8.35 -11.48
CA PHE A 16 -7.17 -9.05 -10.57
C PHE A 16 -7.65 -8.85 -9.13
N LEU A 17 -7.79 -9.94 -8.38
CA LEU A 17 -8.21 -9.93 -7.00
C LEU A 17 -7.18 -10.68 -6.14
N GLU A 18 -6.99 -10.21 -4.91
CA GLU A 18 -6.13 -10.86 -3.95
C GLU A 18 -6.86 -12.06 -3.31
N ALA A 19 -6.25 -13.25 -3.37
CA ALA A 19 -6.73 -14.37 -2.58
C ALA A 19 -6.36 -14.22 -1.10
N LYS A 20 -6.86 -15.13 -0.26
CA LYS A 20 -6.45 -15.18 1.14
C LYS A 20 -4.97 -15.55 1.30
N ILE A 21 -4.27 -14.86 2.20
CA ILE A 21 -2.91 -15.24 2.63
C ILE A 21 -2.95 -16.61 3.32
N LEU A 22 -2.02 -17.49 2.94
CA LEU A 22 -1.99 -18.86 3.41
C LEU A 22 -0.93 -19.04 4.51
N ASN A 23 -1.39 -19.41 5.69
CA ASN A 23 -0.52 -19.85 6.78
C ASN A 23 0.01 -21.26 6.48
N ARG A 24 1.34 -21.41 6.46
CA ARG A 24 2.04 -22.64 6.08
C ARG A 24 3.01 -23.08 7.17
N VAL A 25 3.23 -24.39 7.24
CA VAL A 25 4.27 -25.01 8.04
C VAL A 25 5.19 -25.79 7.12
N PHE A 26 6.46 -25.43 7.10
CA PHE A 26 7.53 -26.17 6.45
C PHE A 26 8.19 -27.08 7.46
N ILE A 27 8.19 -28.39 7.21
CA ILE A 27 8.83 -29.38 8.07
C ILE A 27 9.95 -30.05 7.28
N PRO A 28 11.23 -29.83 7.63
CA PRO A 28 12.34 -30.42 6.92
C PRO A 28 12.26 -31.95 6.91
N LEU A 29 12.66 -32.55 5.79
CA LEU A 29 12.82 -33.98 5.75
C LEU A 29 14.18 -34.37 6.35
N ILE A 30 14.18 -35.45 7.14
CA ILE A 30 15.39 -36.12 7.65
C ILE A 30 15.99 -37.00 6.56
N TYR A 31 15.13 -37.69 5.80
CA TYR A 31 15.50 -38.56 4.68
C TYR A 31 15.15 -37.91 3.35
N ARG A 32 15.82 -38.25 2.24
CA ARG A 32 15.48 -37.65 0.93
C ARG A 32 14.12 -38.06 0.37
N THR A 33 13.39 -38.92 1.07
CA THR A 33 12.12 -39.51 0.66
C THR A 33 11.16 -39.53 1.85
N ILE A 34 9.88 -39.29 1.57
CA ILE A 34 8.76 -39.43 2.48
C ILE A 34 7.65 -40.20 1.75
N ASP A 35 6.75 -40.86 2.49
CA ASP A 35 5.60 -41.53 1.91
C ASP A 35 4.72 -40.55 1.11
N PRO A 36 4.55 -40.73 -0.21
CA PRO A 36 3.69 -39.87 -1.02
C PRO A 36 2.22 -39.87 -0.57
N GLN A 37 1.72 -40.98 -0.01
CA GLN A 37 0.35 -41.06 0.46
C GLN A 37 0.15 -40.14 1.67
N PHE A 38 1.08 -40.17 2.63
CA PHE A 38 1.08 -39.23 3.76
C PHE A 38 1.09 -37.76 3.30
N VAL A 39 1.90 -37.43 2.29
CA VAL A 39 1.93 -36.07 1.72
C VAL A 39 0.58 -35.69 1.12
N ALA A 40 -0.04 -36.59 0.35
CA ALA A 40 -1.34 -36.37 -0.29
C ALA A 40 -2.47 -36.22 0.75
N ASP A 41 -2.52 -37.10 1.76
CA ASP A 41 -3.55 -37.10 2.81
C ASP A 41 -3.55 -35.80 3.63
N ASN A 42 -2.39 -35.15 3.73
CA ASN A 42 -2.24 -33.85 4.42
C ASN A 42 -2.31 -32.65 3.48
N ASN A 43 -2.69 -32.83 2.21
CA ASN A 43 -2.66 -31.82 1.13
C ASN A 43 -1.33 -31.05 1.07
N GLY A 44 -0.23 -31.77 1.28
CA GLY A 44 1.11 -31.22 1.30
C GLY A 44 1.81 -31.28 -0.05
N TYR A 45 2.97 -30.64 -0.12
CA TYR A 45 3.88 -30.73 -1.25
C TYR A 45 5.33 -30.53 -0.80
N LEU A 46 6.28 -31.05 -1.58
CA LEU A 46 7.70 -30.96 -1.28
C LEU A 46 8.34 -29.76 -1.96
N ILE A 47 9.10 -28.97 -1.22
CA ILE A 47 9.93 -27.88 -1.76
C ILE A 47 11.31 -27.86 -1.12
N ARG A 48 12.23 -27.13 -1.76
CA ARG A 48 13.49 -26.73 -1.12
C ARG A 48 13.37 -25.32 -0.56
N LEU A 49 13.64 -25.16 0.73
CA LEU A 49 13.76 -23.87 1.40
C LEU A 49 15.15 -23.79 2.03
N ASN A 50 15.93 -22.76 1.69
CA ASN A 50 17.33 -22.61 2.11
C ASN A 50 18.16 -23.89 1.83
N ASP A 51 18.03 -24.44 0.63
CA ASP A 51 18.65 -25.69 0.16
C ASP A 51 18.26 -26.98 0.91
N VAL A 52 17.35 -26.91 1.89
CA VAL A 52 16.81 -28.05 2.63
C VAL A 52 15.50 -28.51 1.99
N LEU A 53 15.40 -29.80 1.64
CA LEU A 53 14.14 -30.40 1.18
C LEU A 53 13.20 -30.59 2.38
N GLY A 54 11.96 -30.13 2.25
CA GLY A 54 10.95 -30.24 3.31
C GLY A 54 9.54 -30.39 2.77
N LEU A 55 8.63 -30.79 3.64
CA LEU A 55 7.19 -30.87 3.41
C LEU A 55 6.55 -29.53 3.80
N VAL A 56 5.75 -28.97 2.90
CA VAL A 56 4.88 -27.83 3.19
C VAL A 56 3.45 -28.31 3.28
N ILE A 57 2.78 -27.98 4.39
CA ILE A 57 1.34 -28.15 4.59
C ILE A 57 0.71 -26.85 5.10
N SER A 58 -0.61 -26.71 4.98
CA SER A 58 -1.33 -25.59 5.62
C SER A 58 -1.26 -25.70 7.14
N LYS A 59 -1.33 -24.55 7.84
CA LYS A 59 -1.43 -24.51 9.30
C LYS A 59 -2.59 -25.37 9.80
N GLU A 60 -3.76 -25.26 9.16
CA GLU A 60 -4.95 -26.05 9.52
C GLU A 60 -4.70 -27.56 9.43
N ASN A 61 -4.05 -28.04 8.36
CA ASN A 61 -3.73 -29.46 8.25
C ASN A 61 -2.62 -29.88 9.21
N TYR A 62 -1.66 -29.00 9.51
CA TYR A 62 -0.67 -29.25 10.54
C TYR A 62 -1.33 -29.35 11.92
N ASP A 63 -2.24 -28.46 12.25
CA ASP A 63 -2.95 -28.47 13.53
C ASP A 63 -3.82 -29.73 13.66
N ASN A 64 -4.48 -30.17 12.56
CA ASN A 64 -5.19 -31.45 12.49
C ASN A 64 -4.24 -32.65 12.68
N LEU A 65 -3.05 -32.62 12.07
CA LEU A 65 -2.02 -33.63 12.25
C LEU A 65 -1.54 -33.67 13.71
N ILE A 66 -1.25 -32.52 14.32
CA ILE A 66 -0.84 -32.45 15.73
C ILE A 66 -1.95 -32.93 16.66
N PHE A 67 -3.21 -32.60 16.38
CA PHE A 67 -4.36 -33.09 17.13
C PHE A 67 -4.51 -34.61 17.02
N HIS A 68 -4.29 -35.18 15.83
CA HIS A 68 -4.28 -36.62 15.64
C HIS A 68 -3.17 -37.30 16.45
N ILE A 69 -1.95 -36.75 16.39
CA ILE A 69 -0.80 -37.23 17.19
C ILE A 69 -1.09 -37.11 18.70
N TYR A 70 -1.76 -36.05 19.14
CA TYR A 70 -2.18 -35.87 20.53
C TYR A 70 -3.23 -36.90 20.95
N SER A 71 -4.20 -37.18 20.07
CA SER A 71 -5.22 -38.22 20.29
C SER A 71 -4.59 -39.60 20.41
N GLU A 72 -3.58 -39.92 19.60
CA GLU A 72 -2.80 -41.15 19.74
C GLU A 72 -2.01 -41.19 21.06
N TYR A 73 -1.32 -40.09 21.42
CA TYR A 73 -0.60 -39.98 22.69
C TYR A 73 -1.52 -40.26 23.90
N GLN A 74 -2.73 -39.69 23.91
CA GLN A 74 -3.71 -39.92 24.97
C GLN A 74 -4.22 -41.37 25.03
N GLN A 75 -4.22 -42.12 23.92
CA GLN A 75 -4.53 -43.55 23.95
C GLN A 75 -3.41 -44.39 24.59
N TYR A 76 -2.14 -44.00 24.39
CA TYR A 76 -0.99 -44.69 24.98
C TYR A 76 -0.72 -44.28 26.43
N CYS A 77 -1.03 -43.04 26.80
CA CYS A 77 -0.74 -42.45 28.12
C CYS A 77 -1.94 -41.64 28.67
N PRO A 78 -3.11 -42.28 28.93
CA PRO A 78 -4.36 -41.58 29.27
C PRO A 78 -4.32 -40.81 30.60
N GLU A 79 -3.36 -41.09 31.48
CA GLU A 79 -3.25 -40.48 32.82
C GLU A 79 -2.21 -39.35 32.89
N ILE A 80 -1.45 -39.11 31.81
CA ILE A 80 -0.38 -38.10 31.78
C ILE A 80 -0.79 -36.99 30.82
N ASN A 81 -0.93 -35.78 31.36
CA ASN A 81 -1.19 -34.57 30.58
C ASN A 81 -0.03 -33.57 30.76
N ASP A 82 1.21 -34.04 30.58
CA ASP A 82 2.41 -33.21 30.57
C ASP A 82 2.75 -32.79 29.13
N GLU A 83 2.82 -31.48 28.90
CA GLU A 83 3.16 -30.88 27.61
C GLU A 83 4.52 -31.35 27.11
N LYS A 84 5.52 -31.50 27.99
CA LYS A 84 6.88 -31.93 27.60
C LYS A 84 6.92 -33.37 27.11
N ASP A 85 6.12 -34.24 27.71
CA ASP A 85 6.02 -35.64 27.29
C ASP A 85 5.31 -35.75 25.94
N PHE A 86 4.26 -34.95 25.73
CA PHE A 86 3.63 -34.84 24.42
C PHE A 86 4.59 -34.30 23.36
N GLU A 87 5.39 -33.26 23.65
CA GLU A 87 6.37 -32.73 22.72
C GLU A 87 7.38 -33.80 22.29
N ARG A 88 7.88 -34.60 23.23
CA ARG A 88 8.80 -35.70 22.94
C ARG A 88 8.13 -36.79 22.11
N PHE A 89 6.87 -37.12 22.40
CA PHE A 89 6.10 -38.08 21.61
C PHE A 89 5.90 -37.58 20.17
N ARG A 90 5.49 -36.32 20.01
CA ARG A 90 5.34 -35.64 18.70
C ARG A 90 6.63 -35.67 17.90
N GLU A 91 7.77 -35.37 18.53
CA GLU A 91 9.08 -35.43 17.88
C GLU A 91 9.41 -36.84 17.37
N ILE A 92 9.19 -37.87 18.19
CA ILE A 92 9.45 -39.27 17.79
C ILE A 92 8.50 -39.69 16.67
N PHE A 93 7.22 -39.31 16.75
CA PHE A 93 6.21 -39.64 15.76
C PHE A 93 6.58 -39.06 14.39
N LEU A 94 6.85 -37.75 14.33
CA LEU A 94 7.25 -37.07 13.10
C LEU A 94 8.61 -37.56 12.59
N PHE A 95 9.55 -37.88 13.49
CA PHE A 95 10.84 -38.47 13.10
C PHE A 95 10.66 -39.80 12.37
N ARG A 96 9.74 -40.67 12.83
CA ARG A 96 9.42 -41.95 12.16
C ARG A 96 8.84 -41.76 10.77
N LEU A 97 8.13 -40.66 10.54
CA LEU A 97 7.65 -40.24 9.22
C LEU A 97 8.74 -39.57 8.36
N GLY A 98 9.96 -39.46 8.87
CA GLY A 98 11.08 -38.82 8.19
C GLY A 98 11.06 -37.29 8.25
N LEU A 99 10.40 -36.70 9.25
CA LEU A 99 10.22 -35.25 9.42
C LEU A 99 10.94 -34.72 10.68
N ASP A 100 11.66 -33.60 10.53
CA ASP A 100 12.38 -32.93 11.62
C ASP A 100 11.50 -31.84 12.26
N ALA A 101 10.70 -32.23 13.25
CA ALA A 101 9.78 -31.33 13.96
C ALA A 101 10.50 -30.14 14.63
N LYS A 102 11.75 -30.32 15.09
CA LYS A 102 12.52 -29.28 15.79
C LYS A 102 12.90 -28.12 14.89
N LYS A 103 12.97 -28.38 13.59
CA LYS A 103 13.31 -27.39 12.57
C LYS A 103 12.09 -26.97 11.74
N ALA A 104 10.88 -27.26 12.22
CA ALA A 104 9.68 -26.80 11.56
C ALA A 104 9.62 -25.27 11.57
N ILE A 105 9.32 -24.68 10.41
CA ILE A 105 9.23 -23.23 10.20
C ILE A 105 7.77 -22.90 9.90
N LYS A 106 7.15 -22.08 10.74
CA LYS A 106 5.84 -21.48 10.46
C LYS A 106 6.07 -20.19 9.67
N TYR A 107 5.39 -20.03 8.54
CA TYR A 107 5.51 -18.85 7.71
C TYR A 107 4.20 -18.57 6.97
N LYS A 108 4.04 -17.32 6.55
CA LYS A 108 2.94 -16.85 5.71
C LYS A 108 3.44 -16.72 4.27
N GLN A 109 2.71 -17.34 3.35
CA GLN A 109 3.00 -17.28 1.92
C GLN A 109 2.23 -16.10 1.29
N PRO A 110 2.83 -15.35 0.34
CA PRO A 110 2.10 -14.35 -0.42
C PRO A 110 0.81 -14.91 -1.01
N SER A 111 -0.24 -14.11 -1.04
CA SER A 111 -1.53 -14.54 -1.56
C SER A 111 -1.45 -14.86 -3.05
N ASN A 112 -2.20 -15.88 -3.45
CA ASN A 112 -2.41 -16.15 -4.86
C ASN A 112 -3.21 -15.00 -5.48
N ILE A 113 -3.09 -14.85 -6.80
CA ILE A 113 -3.88 -13.87 -7.56
C ILE A 113 -5.08 -14.59 -8.16
N GLN A 114 -6.27 -14.07 -7.93
CA GLN A 114 -7.49 -14.50 -8.59
C GLN A 114 -7.73 -13.62 -9.81
N VAL A 115 -8.02 -14.24 -10.95
CA VAL A 115 -8.36 -13.54 -12.19
C VAL A 115 -9.77 -13.91 -12.65
N THR A 116 -10.52 -12.88 -13.07
CA THR A 116 -11.87 -13.03 -13.64
C THR A 116 -11.83 -12.79 -15.15
N PHE A 117 -12.75 -13.40 -15.90
CA PHE A 117 -12.77 -13.35 -17.37
C PHE A 117 -14.09 -12.81 -17.90
N CYS A 118 -14.05 -12.21 -19.10
CA CYS A 118 -15.26 -11.77 -19.80
C CYS A 118 -16.10 -12.92 -20.36
N GLU A 119 -15.47 -14.05 -20.69
CA GLU A 119 -16.13 -15.21 -21.27
C GLU A 119 -15.52 -16.52 -20.77
N GLU A 120 -16.35 -17.56 -20.65
CA GLU A 120 -15.89 -18.93 -20.34
C GLU A 120 -14.86 -19.46 -21.34
N SER A 121 -15.08 -19.15 -22.62
CA SER A 121 -14.23 -19.59 -23.72
C SER A 121 -12.78 -19.13 -23.49
N LEU A 122 -12.59 -17.87 -23.12
CA LEU A 122 -11.31 -17.25 -22.85
C LEU A 122 -10.70 -17.75 -21.55
N ARG A 123 -11.52 -18.04 -20.53
CA ARG A 123 -11.06 -18.72 -19.31
C ARG A 123 -10.41 -20.06 -19.63
N ALA A 124 -11.06 -20.91 -20.43
CA ALA A 124 -10.52 -22.21 -20.83
C ALA A 124 -9.22 -22.07 -21.65
N VAL A 125 -9.17 -21.12 -22.59
CA VAL A 125 -7.95 -20.83 -23.36
C VAL A 125 -6.80 -20.37 -22.46
N PHE A 126 -7.10 -19.47 -21.51
CA PHE A 126 -6.13 -18.97 -20.54
C PHE A 126 -5.57 -20.10 -19.66
N THR A 127 -6.44 -20.93 -19.07
CA THR A 127 -6.05 -22.07 -18.23
C THR A 127 -5.12 -23.03 -18.99
N ASN A 128 -5.39 -23.28 -20.27
CA ASN A 128 -4.54 -24.11 -21.12
C ASN A 128 -3.20 -23.43 -21.43
N HIS A 129 -3.21 -22.13 -21.78
CA HIS A 129 -2.00 -21.38 -22.09
C HIS A 129 -1.04 -21.31 -20.89
N PHE A 130 -1.60 -21.12 -19.69
CA PHE A 130 -0.85 -20.99 -18.44
C PHE A 130 -0.82 -22.28 -17.60
N ALA A 131 -1.06 -23.45 -18.21
CA ALA A 131 -1.12 -24.74 -17.52
C ALA A 131 0.13 -25.04 -16.67
N ARG A 132 1.30 -24.52 -17.06
CA ARG A 132 2.56 -24.66 -16.30
C ARG A 132 2.51 -24.09 -14.88
N TYR A 133 1.61 -23.13 -14.61
CA TYR A 133 1.41 -22.53 -13.29
C TYR A 133 0.40 -23.30 -12.43
N ASN A 134 -0.18 -24.39 -12.95
CA ASN A 134 -1.24 -25.16 -12.30
C ASN A 134 -2.44 -24.28 -11.85
N PRO A 135 -3.09 -23.56 -12.77
CA PRO A 135 -4.26 -22.72 -12.48
C PRO A 135 -5.37 -23.51 -11.76
N LYS A 136 -6.00 -22.91 -10.75
CA LYS A 136 -7.11 -23.54 -10.01
C LYS A 136 -8.41 -22.79 -10.21
N LEU A 137 -9.45 -23.48 -10.68
CA LEU A 137 -10.80 -22.93 -10.73
C LEU A 137 -11.41 -22.95 -9.33
N LYS A 138 -11.90 -21.80 -8.86
CA LYS A 138 -12.55 -21.62 -7.56
C LYS A 138 -13.69 -20.61 -7.64
N LEU A 139 -14.50 -20.60 -6.58
CA LEU A 139 -15.44 -19.52 -6.29
C LEU A 139 -14.77 -18.56 -5.30
N ASP A 140 -14.70 -17.27 -5.60
CA ASP A 140 -14.23 -16.26 -4.66
C ASP A 140 -15.30 -16.01 -3.57
N PRO A 141 -15.02 -16.25 -2.28
CA PRO A 141 -15.99 -16.05 -1.22
C PRO A 141 -16.33 -14.57 -0.92
N LEU A 142 -15.54 -13.61 -1.41
CA LEU A 142 -15.82 -12.19 -1.20
C LEU A 142 -16.90 -11.69 -2.17
N THR A 143 -16.82 -12.12 -3.44
CA THR A 143 -17.71 -11.65 -4.51
C THR A 143 -18.70 -12.70 -5.02
N ASN A 144 -18.53 -13.98 -4.65
CA ASN A 144 -19.25 -15.14 -5.19
C ASN A 144 -19.12 -15.27 -6.72
N ASN A 145 -18.01 -14.83 -7.29
CA ASN A 145 -17.71 -14.98 -8.71
C ASN A 145 -16.75 -16.15 -8.95
N ASP A 146 -16.89 -16.78 -10.10
CA ASP A 146 -15.92 -17.76 -10.59
C ASP A 146 -14.59 -17.09 -10.92
N VAL A 147 -13.50 -17.64 -10.38
CA VAL A 147 -12.14 -17.14 -10.56
C VAL A 147 -11.17 -18.26 -10.96
N VAL A 148 -10.11 -17.89 -11.67
CA VAL A 148 -8.92 -18.72 -11.80
C VAL A 148 -7.87 -18.21 -10.81
N GLU A 149 -7.49 -19.03 -9.86
CA GLU A 149 -6.43 -18.73 -8.89
C GLU A 149 -5.07 -19.14 -9.47
N MET A 150 -4.15 -18.15 -9.52
CA MET A 150 -2.80 -18.23 -10.05
C MET A 150 -1.77 -18.00 -8.94
N PRO A 151 -0.58 -18.61 -9.02
CA PRO A 151 0.45 -18.41 -8.01
C PRO A 151 0.99 -16.97 -8.04
N PRO A 152 1.58 -16.46 -6.94
CA PRO A 152 1.94 -15.05 -6.80
C PRO A 152 2.93 -14.55 -7.87
N HIS A 153 3.90 -15.38 -8.25
CA HIS A 153 4.92 -14.99 -9.23
C HIS A 153 4.39 -14.80 -10.67
N PHE A 154 3.18 -15.28 -10.97
CA PHE A 154 2.54 -15.13 -12.29
C PHE A 154 2.44 -13.67 -12.74
N LEU A 155 2.13 -12.74 -11.84
CA LEU A 155 1.99 -11.33 -12.20
C LEU A 155 3.31 -10.72 -12.71
N ASN A 156 4.46 -11.14 -12.17
CA ASN A 156 5.75 -10.62 -12.60
C ASN A 156 6.03 -11.02 -14.06
N ASP A 157 5.78 -12.29 -14.41
CA ASP A 157 5.93 -12.79 -15.77
C ASP A 157 4.97 -12.10 -16.76
N LEU A 158 3.76 -11.75 -16.28
CA LEU A 158 2.77 -11.02 -17.07
C LEU A 158 3.22 -9.56 -17.33
N TYR A 159 3.78 -8.88 -16.32
CA TYR A 159 4.36 -7.55 -16.48
C TYR A 159 5.58 -7.55 -17.41
N GLU A 160 6.47 -8.53 -17.28
CA GLU A 160 7.63 -8.66 -18.18
C GLU A 160 7.19 -8.83 -19.63
N SER A 161 6.19 -9.68 -19.87
CA SER A 161 5.60 -9.90 -21.20
C SER A 161 5.00 -8.62 -21.77
N TYR A 162 4.31 -7.83 -20.95
CA TYR A 162 3.76 -6.53 -21.37
C TYR A 162 4.87 -5.56 -21.81
N TYR A 163 5.92 -5.39 -21.00
CA TYR A 163 6.99 -4.42 -21.28
C TYR A 163 7.90 -4.80 -22.47
N GLN A 164 7.98 -6.09 -22.82
CA GLN A 164 8.66 -6.55 -24.02
C GLN A 164 7.90 -6.18 -25.31
N GLY A 165 6.59 -5.97 -25.21
CA GLY A 165 5.73 -5.66 -26.35
C GLY A 165 5.88 -4.23 -26.88
N PRO A 166 5.67 -4.01 -28.19
CA PRO A 166 5.70 -2.67 -28.80
C PRO A 166 4.52 -1.77 -28.35
N PHE A 167 3.48 -2.36 -27.75
CA PHE A 167 2.28 -1.67 -27.28
C PHE A 167 2.44 -0.98 -25.93
N ALA A 168 3.49 -1.33 -25.16
CA ALA A 168 3.77 -0.77 -23.84
C ALA A 168 3.93 0.75 -23.92
N GLU A 169 3.30 1.46 -22.98
CA GLU A 169 3.20 2.93 -23.06
C GLU A 169 4.58 3.61 -23.10
N ILE A 170 5.54 3.14 -22.30
CA ILE A 170 6.92 3.66 -22.29
C ILE A 170 7.60 3.60 -23.67
N LYS A 171 7.29 2.59 -24.48
CA LYS A 171 7.83 2.45 -25.85
C LYS A 171 7.17 3.41 -26.84
N ARG A 172 5.99 3.93 -26.51
CA ARG A 172 5.22 4.89 -27.32
C ARG A 172 5.44 6.33 -26.89
N THR A 173 5.79 6.59 -25.63
CA THR A 173 6.10 7.94 -25.12
C THR A 173 7.21 8.59 -25.93
N THR A 174 6.95 9.80 -26.44
CA THR A 174 7.94 10.64 -27.15
C THR A 174 8.26 11.94 -26.42
N ASP A 175 7.55 12.25 -25.33
CA ASP A 175 7.75 13.46 -24.53
C ASP A 175 8.99 13.30 -23.63
N LEU A 176 10.08 13.93 -24.07
CA LEU A 176 11.34 13.93 -23.35
C LEU A 176 11.27 14.66 -22.01
N ALA A 177 10.45 15.71 -21.88
CA ALA A 177 10.35 16.49 -20.65
C ALA A 177 9.70 15.64 -19.54
N LYS A 178 8.59 14.97 -19.87
CA LYS A 178 7.92 14.03 -18.97
C LYS A 178 8.83 12.89 -18.52
N LEU A 179 9.63 12.33 -19.43
CA LEU A 179 10.58 11.26 -19.11
C LEU A 179 11.69 11.75 -18.16
N LYS A 180 12.22 12.96 -18.35
CA LYS A 180 13.25 13.54 -17.46
C LYS A 180 12.70 13.89 -16.08
N GLU A 181 11.45 14.32 -16.01
CA GLU A 181 10.75 14.51 -14.74
C GLU A 181 10.61 13.17 -14.00
N GLN A 182 10.13 12.14 -14.68
CA GLN A 182 10.03 10.78 -14.11
C GLN A 182 11.40 10.24 -13.66
N GLU A 183 12.46 10.46 -14.45
CA GLU A 183 13.83 10.07 -14.07
C GLU A 183 14.26 10.73 -12.74
N THR A 184 13.96 12.01 -12.59
CA THR A 184 14.28 12.78 -11.38
C THR A 184 13.48 12.26 -10.17
N THR A 185 12.20 11.98 -10.35
CA THR A 185 11.34 11.42 -9.30
C THR A 185 11.81 10.04 -8.88
N LEU A 186 12.14 9.14 -9.82
CA LEU A 186 12.66 7.80 -9.53
C LEU A 186 14.00 7.86 -8.78
N LYS A 187 14.91 8.77 -9.15
CA LYS A 187 16.17 9.00 -8.43
C LYS A 187 15.93 9.45 -6.98
N LYS A 188 14.97 10.35 -6.77
CA LYS A 188 14.58 10.79 -5.42
C LYS A 188 13.97 9.64 -4.60
N LEU A 189 13.06 8.86 -5.20
CA LEU A 189 12.44 7.71 -4.53
C LEU A 189 13.46 6.65 -4.14
N LEU A 190 14.47 6.37 -4.99
CA LEU A 190 15.53 5.43 -4.66
C LEU A 190 16.30 5.87 -3.39
N HIS A 191 16.55 7.17 -3.25
CA HIS A 191 17.14 7.73 -2.04
C HIS A 191 16.20 7.59 -0.82
N GLU A 192 14.90 7.85 -0.98
CA GLU A 192 13.92 7.67 0.09
C GLU A 192 13.82 6.21 0.55
N VAL A 193 13.75 5.24 -0.37
CA VAL A 193 13.73 3.80 -0.08
C VAL A 193 14.97 3.39 0.71
N SER A 194 16.15 3.80 0.26
CA SER A 194 17.41 3.44 0.93
C SER A 194 17.56 4.02 2.34
N ARG A 195 16.89 5.13 2.66
CA ARG A 195 16.88 5.73 4.00
C ARG A 195 15.85 5.14 4.94
N ASN A 196 14.83 4.46 4.42
CA ASN A 196 13.68 3.97 5.18
C ASN A 196 13.61 2.43 5.21
N LYS A 197 14.77 1.76 5.24
CA LYS A 197 14.84 0.29 5.15
C LYS A 197 14.02 -0.42 6.22
N PHE A 198 14.17 -0.01 7.47
CA PHE A 198 13.49 -0.64 8.60
C PHE A 198 11.95 -0.68 8.42
N ILE A 199 11.34 0.46 8.07
CA ILE A 199 9.88 0.55 7.92
C ILE A 199 9.38 -0.20 6.66
N LEU A 200 10.18 -0.26 5.61
CA LEU A 200 9.85 -0.97 4.36
C LEU A 200 10.00 -2.50 4.49
N ASP A 201 10.87 -2.99 5.36
CA ASP A 201 10.92 -4.42 5.72
C ASP A 201 9.72 -4.79 6.63
N GLY A 202 9.33 -3.89 7.54
CA GLY A 202 8.17 -4.09 8.39
C GLY A 202 6.84 -4.12 7.62
N ILE A 203 6.64 -3.27 6.61
CA ILE A 203 5.40 -3.32 5.79
C ILE A 203 5.28 -4.61 4.98
N ASN A 204 6.38 -5.18 4.48
CA ASN A 204 6.32 -6.49 3.82
C ASN A 204 5.75 -7.55 4.77
N LYS A 205 6.23 -7.61 6.02
CA LYS A 205 5.69 -8.50 7.05
C LYS A 205 4.22 -8.18 7.40
N LEU A 206 3.87 -6.92 7.61
CA LEU A 206 2.49 -6.52 7.90
C LEU A 206 1.54 -6.88 6.75
N SER A 207 1.94 -6.66 5.50
CA SER A 207 1.13 -7.00 4.33
C SER A 207 0.96 -8.51 4.12
N LEU A 208 1.88 -9.33 4.65
CA LEU A 208 1.76 -10.78 4.75
C LEU A 208 0.98 -11.23 6.00
N ASP A 209 0.33 -10.31 6.71
CA ASP A 209 -0.43 -10.54 7.95
C ASP A 209 0.41 -11.07 9.10
N TYR A 210 1.74 -10.89 9.15
CA TYR A 210 2.48 -11.28 10.35
C TYR A 210 2.10 -10.41 11.55
N ASP A 211 2.26 -10.98 12.75
CA ASP A 211 2.17 -10.21 13.97
C ASP A 211 3.31 -9.19 14.04
N ASN A 212 3.02 -8.10 14.74
CA ASN A 212 3.95 -7.01 14.90
C ASN A 212 4.74 -7.21 16.21
N PHE A 213 5.69 -8.17 16.23
CA PHE A 213 6.48 -8.50 17.43
C PHE A 213 8.00 -8.55 17.18
N VAL A 214 8.74 -8.15 18.24
CA VAL A 214 10.18 -8.27 18.57
C VAL A 214 11.23 -7.91 17.51
N ASP A 215 11.18 -8.44 16.28
CA ASP A 215 12.28 -8.26 15.31
C ASP A 215 12.08 -7.06 14.36
N LEU A 216 10.83 -6.67 14.10
CA LEU A 216 10.45 -5.56 13.18
C LEU A 216 9.17 -4.86 13.66
N LEU A 217 9.12 -4.47 14.94
CA LEU A 217 7.96 -3.79 15.53
C LEU A 217 7.79 -2.39 14.93
N LEU A 218 6.76 -2.19 14.11
CA LEU A 218 6.37 -0.86 13.60
C LEU A 218 5.30 -0.24 14.50
N SER A 219 5.50 1.00 14.93
CA SER A 219 4.40 1.80 15.44
C SER A 219 3.33 2.03 14.35
N ASN A 220 2.08 2.31 14.74
CA ASN A 220 1.01 2.63 13.77
C ASN A 220 1.41 3.81 12.85
N ARG A 221 2.20 4.74 13.37
CA ARG A 221 2.79 5.86 12.61
C ARG A 221 3.73 5.35 11.53
N GLU A 222 4.72 4.53 11.90
CA GLU A 222 5.71 3.99 10.96
C GLU A 222 5.06 3.10 9.91
N ALA A 223 4.01 2.35 10.27
CA ALA A 223 3.21 1.60 9.31
C ALA A 223 2.58 2.54 8.25
N CYS A 224 1.99 3.66 8.66
CA CYS A 224 1.43 4.64 7.71
C CYS A 224 2.50 5.28 6.82
N GLU A 225 3.66 5.62 7.38
CA GLU A 225 4.81 6.15 6.61
C GLU A 225 5.33 5.12 5.60
N ALA A 226 5.37 3.84 5.98
CA ALA A 226 5.75 2.75 5.08
C ALA A 226 4.75 2.56 3.95
N TYR A 227 3.44 2.51 4.24
CA TYR A 227 2.39 2.37 3.23
C TYR A 227 2.39 3.56 2.26
N ALA A 228 2.55 4.78 2.77
CA ALA A 228 2.67 5.97 1.93
C ALA A 228 3.89 5.92 1.00
N LEU A 229 5.05 5.50 1.50
CA LEU A 229 6.25 5.34 0.67
C LEU A 229 6.07 4.22 -0.37
N SER A 230 5.57 3.05 0.03
CA SER A 230 5.35 1.93 -0.88
C SER A 230 4.30 2.24 -1.96
N LEU A 231 3.24 3.00 -1.66
CA LEU A 231 2.28 3.47 -2.67
C LEU A 231 2.95 4.36 -3.71
N ARG A 232 3.81 5.31 -3.29
CA ARG A 232 4.55 6.18 -4.20
C ARG A 232 5.54 5.39 -5.07
N VAL A 233 6.22 4.41 -4.47
CA VAL A 233 7.11 3.50 -5.21
C VAL A 233 6.30 2.69 -6.24
N PHE A 234 5.20 2.08 -5.83
CA PHE A 234 4.33 1.29 -6.70
C PHE A 234 3.78 2.13 -7.87
N ALA A 235 3.33 3.35 -7.59
CA ALA A 235 2.82 4.29 -8.59
C ALA A 235 3.89 4.64 -9.64
N GLU A 236 5.12 4.94 -9.23
CA GLU A 236 6.19 5.35 -10.15
C GLU A 236 6.83 4.18 -10.90
N VAL A 237 6.93 3.00 -10.27
CA VAL A 237 7.41 1.78 -10.95
C VAL A 237 6.43 1.32 -12.03
N ASN A 238 5.12 1.51 -11.80
CA ASN A 238 4.04 1.13 -12.71
C ASN A 238 3.44 2.29 -13.49
N ARG A 239 4.07 3.47 -13.51
CA ARG A 239 3.51 4.69 -14.13
C ARG A 239 3.08 4.49 -15.58
N ASP A 240 3.81 3.68 -16.33
CA ASP A 240 3.55 3.37 -17.74
C ASP A 240 2.54 2.22 -17.96
N ASN A 241 2.02 1.65 -16.87
CA ASN A 241 1.06 0.55 -16.86
C ASN A 241 -0.32 1.01 -16.37
N LEU A 242 -0.31 2.04 -15.51
CA LEU A 242 -1.48 2.62 -14.88
C LEU A 242 -2.13 3.68 -15.77
N SER A 243 -3.45 3.76 -15.71
CA SER A 243 -4.18 4.92 -16.20
C SER A 243 -3.82 6.17 -15.38
N SER A 244 -4.08 7.34 -15.95
CA SER A 244 -3.91 8.61 -15.22
C SER A 244 -4.74 8.64 -13.94
N ALA A 245 -5.94 8.06 -13.93
CA ALA A 245 -6.81 8.03 -12.75
C ALA A 245 -6.21 7.15 -11.65
N GLU A 246 -5.78 5.93 -11.96
CA GLU A 246 -5.16 5.00 -11.00
C GLU A 246 -3.86 5.58 -10.43
N TYR A 247 -3.02 6.16 -11.29
CA TYR A 247 -1.78 6.82 -10.87
C TYR A 247 -2.06 7.97 -9.89
N GLN A 248 -3.03 8.84 -10.18
CA GLN A 248 -3.39 9.92 -9.27
C GLN A 248 -3.97 9.39 -7.96
N VAL A 249 -4.87 8.41 -8.00
CA VAL A 249 -5.48 7.81 -6.80
C VAL A 249 -4.42 7.23 -5.85
N LEU A 250 -3.36 6.59 -6.36
CA LEU A 250 -2.25 6.11 -5.53
C LEU A 250 -1.50 7.26 -4.83
N LEU A 251 -1.19 8.34 -5.56
CA LEU A 251 -0.50 9.50 -4.99
C LEU A 251 -1.37 10.23 -3.95
N ILE A 252 -2.65 10.41 -4.26
CA ILE A 252 -3.64 11.00 -3.37
C ILE A 252 -3.72 10.17 -2.08
N THR A 253 -3.91 8.86 -2.20
CA THR A 253 -3.98 7.94 -1.06
C THR A 253 -2.72 7.99 -0.20
N SER A 254 -1.53 8.08 -0.82
CA SER A 254 -0.29 8.33 -0.09
C SER A 254 -0.31 9.64 0.70
N THR A 255 -0.86 10.73 0.15
CA THR A 255 -1.01 12.01 0.86
C THR A 255 -1.99 11.88 2.03
N PHE A 256 -3.10 11.15 1.88
CA PHE A 256 -4.06 10.93 2.97
C PHE A 256 -3.47 10.10 4.12
N LEU A 257 -2.50 9.22 3.85
CA LEU A 257 -1.73 8.55 4.90
C LEU A 257 -0.78 9.52 5.61
N VAL A 258 0.00 10.29 4.84
CA VAL A 258 1.03 11.20 5.36
C VAL A 258 1.04 12.51 4.56
N ALA A 259 0.46 13.56 5.13
CA ALA A 259 0.45 14.89 4.51
C ALA A 259 1.43 15.85 5.20
N ARG A 260 2.45 16.28 4.44
CA ARG A 260 3.37 17.36 4.84
C ARG A 260 3.49 18.38 3.72
N ASP A 261 3.37 19.66 4.05
CA ASP A 261 3.55 20.72 3.05
C ASP A 261 5.02 20.92 2.70
N LYS A 262 5.31 21.85 1.76
CA LYS A 262 6.67 22.14 1.28
C LYS A 262 7.63 22.64 2.39
N ARG A 263 7.10 23.10 3.53
CA ARG A 263 7.88 23.54 4.70
C ARG A 263 8.03 22.43 5.73
N GLY A 264 7.46 21.25 5.48
CA GLY A 264 7.45 20.12 6.40
C GLY A 264 6.38 20.21 7.48
N VAL A 265 5.42 21.14 7.38
CA VAL A 265 4.33 21.27 8.35
C VAL A 265 3.30 20.18 8.11
N PHE A 266 2.89 19.50 9.18
CA PHE A 266 1.85 18.48 9.13
C PHE A 266 0.51 19.07 8.73
N ARG A 267 -0.18 18.38 7.82
CA ARG A 267 -1.56 18.63 7.43
C ARG A 267 -2.44 17.45 7.86
N GLN A 268 -3.73 17.70 8.02
CA GLN A 268 -4.68 16.66 8.39
C GLN A 268 -4.56 15.43 7.48
N SER A 269 -4.20 14.30 8.09
CA SER A 269 -3.99 13.01 7.45
C SER A 269 -4.06 11.91 8.52
N LEU A 270 -3.98 10.64 8.12
CA LEU A 270 -4.03 9.54 9.09
C LEU A 270 -2.87 9.63 10.10
N ILE A 271 -1.65 9.99 9.68
CA ILE A 271 -0.52 10.10 10.60
C ILE A 271 -0.77 11.11 11.74
N THR A 272 -1.42 12.25 11.46
CA THR A 272 -1.69 13.26 12.48
C THR A 272 -2.72 12.76 13.50
N GLU A 273 -3.70 12.00 13.02
CA GLU A 273 -4.71 11.36 13.84
C GLU A 273 -4.12 10.29 14.77
N LEU A 274 -3.16 9.52 14.27
CA LEU A 274 -2.46 8.49 15.05
C LEU A 274 -1.53 9.09 16.10
N GLU A 275 -0.84 10.18 15.77
CA GLU A 275 -0.01 10.90 16.73
C GLU A 275 -0.83 11.54 17.85
N PHE A 276 -1.96 12.18 17.52
CA PHE A 276 -2.86 12.74 18.53
C PHE A 276 -3.42 11.66 19.45
N SER A 277 -3.91 10.56 18.88
CA SER A 277 -4.41 9.41 19.64
C SER A 277 -3.35 8.80 20.55
N ALA A 278 -2.11 8.66 20.06
CA ALA A 278 -0.99 8.17 20.86
C ALA A 278 -0.60 9.14 21.98
N TYR A 279 -0.69 10.45 21.73
CA TYR A 279 -0.41 11.48 22.72
C TYR A 279 -1.39 11.42 23.90
N ILE A 280 -2.69 11.47 23.64
CA ILE A 280 -3.69 11.44 24.72
C ILE A 280 -3.67 10.13 25.50
N ARG A 281 -3.42 9.00 24.82
CA ARG A 281 -3.54 7.66 25.41
C ARG A 281 -2.24 7.12 26.00
N ASN A 282 -1.15 7.14 25.25
CA ASN A 282 0.10 6.52 25.68
C ASN A 282 0.95 7.48 26.54
N GLN A 283 0.86 8.80 26.29
CA GLN A 283 1.68 9.78 27.00
C GLN A 283 0.91 10.38 28.18
N LEU A 284 -0.20 11.08 27.92
CA LEU A 284 -0.92 11.79 28.98
C LEU A 284 -1.61 10.84 29.97
N TYR A 285 -2.47 9.94 29.49
CA TYR A 285 -3.15 8.99 30.36
C TYR A 285 -2.18 7.99 31.01
N GLY A 286 -1.15 7.56 30.28
CA GLY A 286 -0.08 6.71 30.83
C GLY A 286 0.67 7.39 31.98
N GLN A 287 1.09 8.64 31.80
CA GLN A 287 1.73 9.43 32.85
C GLN A 287 0.79 9.67 34.04
N ALA A 288 -0.49 9.93 33.80
CA ALA A 288 -1.48 10.12 34.86
C ALA A 288 -1.63 8.87 35.74
N ILE A 289 -1.60 7.67 35.15
CA ILE A 289 -1.61 6.40 35.89
C ILE A 289 -0.33 6.22 36.72
N GLU A 290 0.84 6.50 36.15
CA GLU A 290 2.12 6.38 36.87
C GLU A 290 2.21 7.29 38.11
N GLU A 291 1.51 8.42 38.11
CA GLU A 291 1.43 9.36 39.23
C GLU A 291 0.47 8.90 40.36
N MET A 292 -0.34 7.87 40.14
CA MET A 292 -1.26 7.29 41.15
C MET A 292 -0.54 6.21 41.97
N LEU A 293 0.08 6.63 43.08
CA LEU A 293 1.00 5.80 43.88
C LEU A 293 0.38 4.63 44.67
N ASP A 294 -0.96 4.50 44.79
CA ASP A 294 -1.62 3.60 45.76
C ASP A 294 -2.90 2.91 45.26
N ILE A 295 -3.05 2.67 43.96
CA ILE A 295 -4.31 2.12 43.43
C ILE A 295 -4.10 0.70 42.89
N GLU A 296 -4.73 -0.29 43.54
CA GLU A 296 -4.86 -1.69 43.05
C GLU A 296 -5.58 -1.77 41.69
N ASP A 297 -6.28 -0.68 41.34
CA ASP A 297 -7.08 -0.49 40.16
C ASP A 297 -6.22 -0.06 38.95
N ASN A 298 -5.82 -1.04 38.13
CA ASN A 298 -4.89 -0.82 37.03
C ASN A 298 -5.38 0.14 35.92
N ASN A 299 -6.62 0.66 35.93
CA ASN A 299 -7.18 1.61 34.94
C ASN A 299 -8.34 2.47 35.49
N PRO A 300 -8.07 3.70 35.99
CA PRO A 300 -9.10 4.62 36.49
C PRO A 300 -9.95 5.25 35.38
N LEU A 301 -11.17 5.70 35.73
CA LEU A 301 -12.00 6.53 34.86
C LEU A 301 -11.38 7.92 34.66
N LEU A 302 -11.73 8.64 33.58
CA LEU A 302 -11.08 9.93 33.26
C LEU A 302 -11.24 10.96 34.39
N HIS A 303 -12.39 10.96 35.07
CA HIS A 303 -12.67 11.86 36.19
C HIS A 303 -12.02 11.42 37.51
N GLU A 304 -11.46 10.21 37.59
CA GLU A 304 -10.75 9.68 38.75
C GLU A 304 -9.24 9.96 38.69
N LEU A 305 -8.74 10.51 37.57
CA LEU A 305 -7.32 10.82 37.38
C LEU A 305 -6.85 11.93 38.33
N PRO A 306 -5.54 11.99 38.66
CA PRO A 306 -5.00 13.07 39.45
C PRO A 306 -5.07 14.40 38.68
N THR A 307 -5.25 15.51 39.41
CA THR A 307 -5.14 16.85 38.83
C THR A 307 -3.71 17.09 38.33
N PRO A 308 -3.50 17.64 37.11
CA PRO A 308 -4.49 18.28 36.24
C PRO A 308 -5.13 17.38 35.15
N TYR A 309 -4.82 16.08 35.12
CA TYR A 309 -5.20 15.20 34.01
C TYR A 309 -6.70 14.96 33.91
N ASP A 310 -7.42 14.99 35.04
CA ASP A 310 -8.88 14.85 35.13
C ASP A 310 -9.64 15.85 34.24
N LYS A 311 -9.10 17.07 34.10
CA LYS A 311 -9.67 18.13 33.25
C LYS A 311 -8.94 18.25 31.92
N GLN A 312 -7.63 18.11 31.93
CA GLN A 312 -6.80 18.31 30.75
C GLN A 312 -7.14 17.34 29.62
N LEU A 313 -7.39 16.06 29.93
CA LEU A 313 -7.73 15.06 28.90
C LEU A 313 -9.09 15.32 28.24
N PRO A 314 -10.20 15.48 28.98
CA PRO A 314 -11.48 15.88 28.39
C PRO A 314 -11.40 17.18 27.59
N GLU A 315 -10.70 18.22 28.09
CA GLU A 315 -10.52 19.48 27.37
C GLU A 315 -9.75 19.30 26.07
N LEU A 316 -8.69 18.49 26.05
CA LEU A 316 -7.94 18.19 24.82
C LEU A 316 -8.79 17.44 23.79
N ILE A 317 -9.62 16.49 24.23
CA ILE A 317 -10.56 15.78 23.35
C ILE A 317 -11.56 16.78 22.75
N GLN A 318 -12.16 17.64 23.58
CA GLN A 318 -13.12 18.66 23.11
C GLN A 318 -12.49 19.68 22.17
N ASN A 319 -11.27 20.14 22.49
CA ASN A 319 -10.52 21.04 21.61
C ASN A 319 -10.20 20.38 20.26
N ASN A 320 -9.83 19.09 20.25
CA ASN A 320 -9.61 18.34 19.01
C ASN A 320 -10.89 18.18 18.19
N ILE A 321 -12.03 17.89 18.82
CA ILE A 321 -13.33 17.83 18.14
C ILE A 321 -13.62 19.16 17.46
N ARG A 322 -13.47 20.29 18.18
CA ARG A 322 -13.65 21.62 17.60
C ARG A 322 -12.68 21.88 16.45
N ASP A 323 -11.40 21.53 16.61
CA ASP A 323 -10.38 21.71 15.57
C ASP A 323 -10.72 20.92 14.29
N LEU A 324 -11.24 19.70 14.40
CA LEU A 324 -11.66 18.86 13.26
C LEU A 324 -12.93 19.39 12.59
N LEU A 325 -13.87 19.94 13.36
CA LEU A 325 -15.14 20.44 12.86
C LEU A 325 -15.01 21.85 12.25
N GLU A 326 -14.33 22.77 12.94
CA GLU A 326 -14.28 24.19 12.57
C GLU A 326 -12.99 24.58 11.83
N GLY A 327 -11.98 23.70 11.83
CA GLY A 327 -10.65 23.93 11.26
C GLY A 327 -9.77 24.77 12.18
N ASN A 328 -8.48 24.42 12.25
CA ASN A 328 -7.50 25.16 13.06
C ASN A 328 -6.09 25.03 12.47
N PRO A 329 -5.41 26.14 12.10
CA PRO A 329 -4.05 26.09 11.54
C PRO A 329 -2.97 25.70 12.55
N ARG A 330 -3.31 25.59 13.83
CA ARG A 330 -2.41 25.18 14.92
C ARG A 330 -3.09 24.16 15.84
N ALA A 331 -3.83 23.21 15.25
CA ALA A 331 -4.46 22.12 15.98
C ALA A 331 -3.39 21.29 16.72
N VAL A 332 -3.69 20.85 17.93
CA VAL A 332 -2.74 20.10 18.76
C VAL A 332 -2.48 18.74 18.14
N LEU A 333 -1.21 18.46 17.83
CA LEU A 333 -0.77 17.14 17.37
C LEU A 333 -0.27 16.31 18.56
N ASN A 334 0.65 16.91 19.33
CA ASN A 334 1.22 16.37 20.56
C ASN A 334 1.76 17.54 21.41
N LYS A 335 2.42 17.26 22.54
CA LYS A 335 2.97 18.28 23.46
C LYS A 335 3.81 19.36 22.78
N ASN A 336 4.55 19.02 21.72
CA ASN A 336 5.57 19.88 21.12
C ASN A 336 5.26 20.22 19.65
N SER A 337 4.10 19.85 19.11
CA SER A 337 3.83 19.98 17.69
C SER A 337 2.35 20.26 17.41
N SER A 338 2.11 20.89 16.27
CA SER A 338 0.78 21.18 15.76
C SER A 338 0.67 20.76 14.30
N TYR A 339 -0.57 20.63 13.84
CA TYR A 339 -0.91 20.38 12.45
C TYR A 339 -1.97 21.38 11.99
N VAL A 340 -2.13 21.52 10.68
CA VAL A 340 -3.25 22.27 10.11
C VAL A 340 -4.44 21.34 9.93
N SER A 341 -5.47 21.54 10.75
CA SER A 341 -6.77 20.89 10.63
C SER A 341 -7.63 21.63 9.61
N LEU A 342 -8.26 20.88 8.72
CA LEU A 342 -9.19 21.36 7.72
C LEU A 342 -10.60 21.44 8.32
N ARG A 343 -11.32 22.50 7.96
CA ARG A 343 -12.69 22.72 8.39
C ARG A 343 -13.67 21.72 7.73
N PHE A 344 -14.37 20.94 8.54
CA PHE A 344 -15.44 20.06 8.07
C PHE A 344 -16.81 20.74 8.01
N LEU A 345 -17.17 21.58 8.97
CA LEU A 345 -18.46 22.28 9.03
C LEU A 345 -18.41 23.60 8.27
N SER A 346 -19.54 24.03 7.71
CA SER A 346 -19.60 25.31 7.01
C SER A 346 -19.47 26.50 7.96
N ASP A 347 -18.69 27.52 7.58
CA ASP A 347 -18.68 28.79 8.32
C ASP A 347 -19.87 29.70 7.98
N GLN A 348 -19.85 30.92 8.52
CA GLN A 348 -20.86 31.95 8.26
C GLN A 348 -20.98 32.33 6.77
N LYS A 349 -19.97 32.01 5.94
CA LYS A 349 -19.99 32.24 4.48
C LYS A 349 -20.32 30.95 3.70
N ASN A 350 -20.80 29.92 4.38
CA ASN A 350 -21.05 28.58 3.85
C ASN A 350 -19.80 27.89 3.28
N TYR A 351 -18.60 28.27 3.72
CA TYR A 351 -17.34 27.68 3.27
C TYR A 351 -16.84 26.60 4.22
N PHE A 352 -16.49 25.45 3.68
CA PHE A 352 -15.80 24.34 4.33
C PHE A 352 -14.62 23.87 3.46
N GLU A 353 -13.71 23.09 4.07
CA GLU A 353 -12.44 22.66 3.46
C GLU A 353 -12.37 21.14 3.23
N THR A 354 -13.18 20.35 3.93
CA THR A 354 -13.26 18.89 3.74
C THR A 354 -14.68 18.37 3.97
N ASP A 355 -15.05 17.29 3.28
CA ASP A 355 -16.28 16.53 3.51
C ASP A 355 -16.03 15.21 4.27
N GLU A 356 -14.80 14.99 4.71
CA GLU A 356 -14.39 13.78 5.43
C GLU A 356 -13.54 14.10 6.66
N ILE A 357 -13.86 13.45 7.78
CA ILE A 357 -13.02 13.37 8.97
C ILE A 357 -12.64 11.91 9.17
N LEU A 358 -11.34 11.60 9.17
CA LEU A 358 -10.81 10.27 9.47
C LEU A 358 -10.33 10.21 10.92
N ILE A 359 -10.80 9.24 11.68
CA ILE A 359 -10.52 9.09 13.11
C ILE A 359 -10.04 7.67 13.40
N ARG A 360 -9.06 7.55 14.30
CA ARG A 360 -8.74 6.28 14.94
C ARG A 360 -9.80 5.99 16.00
N GLY A 361 -10.61 4.98 15.75
CA GLY A 361 -11.64 4.55 16.68
C GLY A 361 -11.48 3.08 17.05
N GLY A 362 -12.60 2.48 17.42
CA GLY A 362 -12.70 1.05 17.68
C GLY A 362 -13.15 0.75 19.10
N ALA A 363 -13.85 -0.37 19.23
CA ALA A 363 -14.50 -0.75 20.47
C ALA A 363 -13.55 -1.33 21.53
N HIS A 364 -12.24 -1.39 21.32
CA HIS A 364 -11.34 -2.08 22.25
C HIS A 364 -10.01 -1.35 22.40
N ARG A 365 -9.56 -1.25 23.66
CA ARG A 365 -8.18 -0.87 23.98
C ARG A 365 -7.20 -1.80 23.27
N ASN A 366 -6.13 -1.24 22.69
CA ASN A 366 -5.13 -1.90 21.84
C ASN A 366 -5.59 -2.38 20.46
N HIS A 367 -6.89 -2.37 20.15
CA HIS A 367 -7.32 -2.59 18.77
C HIS A 367 -7.03 -1.35 17.92
N PHE A 368 -6.61 -1.58 16.68
CA PHE A 368 -6.45 -0.51 15.71
C PHE A 368 -7.61 -0.63 14.72
N ALA A 369 -8.51 0.34 14.74
CA ALA A 369 -9.58 0.49 13.76
C ALA A 369 -9.66 1.95 13.32
N LEU A 370 -10.14 2.16 12.10
CA LEU A 370 -10.37 3.49 11.55
C LEU A 370 -11.85 3.64 11.25
N PHE A 371 -12.35 4.85 11.37
CA PHE A 371 -13.63 5.21 10.79
C PHE A 371 -13.57 6.62 10.22
N SER A 372 -14.39 6.85 9.19
CA SER A 372 -14.60 8.16 8.61
C SER A 372 -16.00 8.66 8.91
N ILE A 373 -16.15 9.96 9.14
CA ILE A 373 -17.43 10.67 9.05
C ILE A 373 -17.42 11.43 7.73
N ILE A 374 -18.42 11.17 6.89
CA ILE A 374 -18.56 11.76 5.56
C ILE A 374 -19.84 12.59 5.55
N LYS A 375 -19.79 13.80 4.97
CA LYS A 375 -20.99 14.58 4.65
C LYS A 375 -21.21 14.63 3.13
N VAL A 376 -22.46 14.59 2.71
CA VAL A 376 -22.84 14.61 1.29
C VAL A 376 -23.94 15.63 1.09
N GLY A 377 -23.70 16.61 0.22
CA GLY A 377 -24.73 17.58 -0.16
C GLY A 377 -25.88 16.91 -0.91
N VAL A 378 -27.11 17.27 -0.57
CA VAL A 378 -28.33 16.77 -1.20
C VAL A 378 -29.13 17.96 -1.73
N LEU A 379 -29.57 17.87 -2.98
CA LEU A 379 -30.44 18.86 -3.62
C LEU A 379 -31.90 18.68 -3.18
N GLU A 380 -32.74 19.69 -3.41
CA GLU A 380 -34.16 19.65 -3.04
C GLU A 380 -34.91 18.47 -3.71
N ASN A 381 -34.49 18.07 -4.90
CA ASN A 381 -35.04 16.91 -5.62
C ASN A 381 -34.52 15.55 -5.11
N GLY A 382 -33.63 15.55 -4.11
CA GLY A 382 -33.03 14.37 -3.50
C GLY A 382 -31.83 13.77 -4.23
N GLN A 383 -31.34 14.40 -5.30
CA GLN A 383 -30.07 14.00 -5.93
C GLN A 383 -28.87 14.50 -5.11
N SER A 384 -27.75 13.78 -5.20
CA SER A 384 -26.48 14.26 -4.63
C SER A 384 -26.03 15.53 -5.34
N ALA A 385 -25.67 16.54 -4.56
CA ALA A 385 -25.13 17.80 -5.07
C ALA A 385 -23.73 17.58 -5.65
N GLY A 386 -23.47 18.17 -6.82
CA GLY A 386 -22.14 18.28 -7.39
C GLY A 386 -21.26 19.32 -6.66
N LEU A 387 -20.02 19.47 -7.12
CA LEU A 387 -19.03 20.35 -6.49
C LEU A 387 -19.46 21.84 -6.47
N ASP A 388 -20.14 22.28 -7.54
CA ASP A 388 -20.56 23.67 -7.73
C ASP A 388 -22.02 23.93 -7.31
N ASP A 389 -22.73 22.87 -6.88
CA ASP A 389 -24.12 22.96 -6.48
C ASP A 389 -24.27 23.48 -5.05
N ILE A 390 -25.36 24.22 -4.79
CA ILE A 390 -25.73 24.62 -3.43
C ILE A 390 -26.61 23.52 -2.84
N PRO A 391 -26.17 22.80 -1.80
CA PRO A 391 -26.97 21.75 -1.19
C PRO A 391 -28.17 22.34 -0.44
N HIS A 392 -29.32 21.66 -0.52
CA HIS A 392 -30.48 21.93 0.33
C HIS A 392 -30.17 21.54 1.78
N HIS A 393 -29.55 20.37 1.97
CA HIS A 393 -29.06 19.88 3.26
C HIS A 393 -27.89 18.92 3.03
N HIS A 394 -27.26 18.45 4.11
CA HIS A 394 -26.25 17.40 4.02
C HIS A 394 -26.76 16.12 4.66
N ASP A 395 -26.56 14.98 4.01
CA ASP A 395 -26.61 13.69 4.67
C ASP A 395 -25.24 13.38 5.29
N TYR A 396 -25.22 12.64 6.40
CA TYR A 396 -23.99 12.24 7.06
C TYR A 396 -23.91 10.73 7.19
N TYR A 397 -22.71 10.20 6.97
CA TYR A 397 -22.43 8.78 6.97
C TYR A 397 -21.24 8.50 7.87
N LYS A 398 -21.26 7.33 8.52
CA LYS A 398 -20.09 6.76 9.17
C LYS A 398 -19.63 5.56 8.35
N VAL A 399 -18.33 5.49 8.11
CA VAL A 399 -17.69 4.37 7.42
C VAL A 399 -16.68 3.75 8.36
N GLU A 400 -16.84 2.47 8.70
CA GLU A 400 -15.88 1.74 9.53
C GLU A 400 -14.97 0.87 8.67
N PHE A 401 -13.67 0.89 8.98
CA PHE A 401 -12.64 0.05 8.35
C PHE A 401 -12.09 -0.93 9.37
N ASN A 402 -12.62 -2.16 9.38
CA ASN A 402 -12.26 -3.15 10.40
C ASN A 402 -12.49 -4.60 9.93
N LEU A 403 -11.40 -5.34 9.74
CA LEU A 403 -11.42 -6.81 9.54
C LEU A 403 -10.91 -7.57 10.78
N GLY A 404 -10.64 -6.86 11.88
CA GLY A 404 -10.19 -7.45 13.14
C GLY A 404 -11.34 -7.78 14.09
N SER A 405 -11.08 -7.64 15.39
CA SER A 405 -12.06 -7.99 16.42
C SER A 405 -13.38 -7.21 16.24
N LYS A 406 -14.51 -7.92 16.39
CA LYS A 406 -15.87 -7.37 16.26
C LYS A 406 -16.18 -6.75 14.88
N CYS A 407 -15.53 -7.23 13.81
CA CYS A 407 -15.93 -6.95 12.44
C CYS A 407 -17.44 -7.26 12.24
N PRO A 408 -18.23 -6.39 11.57
CA PRO A 408 -19.62 -6.68 11.25
C PRO A 408 -19.76 -7.80 10.19
N GLY A 409 -20.86 -8.56 10.24
CA GLY A 409 -21.23 -9.51 9.18
C GLY A 409 -20.24 -10.65 8.94
N VAL A 410 -19.60 -11.13 10.01
CA VAL A 410 -18.66 -12.24 9.98
C VAL A 410 -19.35 -13.53 9.57
N ASP A 411 -18.75 -14.20 8.59
CA ASP A 411 -19.01 -15.57 8.21
C ASP A 411 -17.79 -16.42 8.59
N ILE A 412 -18.01 -17.38 9.49
CA ILE A 412 -16.98 -18.26 10.05
C ILE A 412 -16.53 -19.30 9.03
N GLU A 413 -17.43 -19.78 8.16
CA GLU A 413 -17.13 -20.83 7.18
C GLU A 413 -16.19 -20.30 6.11
N THR A 414 -16.53 -19.15 5.53
CA THR A 414 -15.70 -18.51 4.51
C THR A 414 -14.57 -17.67 5.10
N LYS A 415 -14.62 -17.39 6.41
CA LYS A 415 -13.69 -16.51 7.14
C LYS A 415 -13.64 -15.11 6.51
N THR A 416 -14.83 -14.54 6.28
CA THR A 416 -15.02 -13.22 5.66
C THR A 416 -15.89 -12.32 6.52
N GLY A 417 -15.80 -11.00 6.35
CA GLY A 417 -16.59 -10.00 7.07
C GLY A 417 -16.66 -8.67 6.32
N TRP A 418 -17.42 -7.70 6.84
CA TRP A 418 -17.48 -6.34 6.25
C TRP A 418 -16.23 -5.56 6.63
N GLY A 419 -15.25 -5.52 5.73
CA GLY A 419 -14.02 -4.76 5.90
C GLY A 419 -14.24 -3.26 5.81
N THR A 420 -15.14 -2.83 4.92
CA THR A 420 -15.72 -1.48 4.88
C THR A 420 -17.21 -1.60 5.17
N PHE A 421 -17.68 -0.93 6.22
CA PHE A 421 -19.08 -0.96 6.66
C PHE A 421 -19.64 0.47 6.75
N VAL A 422 -20.67 0.75 5.95
CA VAL A 422 -21.27 2.08 5.78
C VAL A 422 -22.60 2.16 6.51
N THR A 423 -22.75 3.18 7.34
CA THR A 423 -24.00 3.53 8.00
C THR A 423 -24.39 4.97 7.74
N LYS A 424 -25.70 5.24 7.65
CA LYS A 424 -26.26 6.59 7.59
C LYS A 424 -26.59 7.06 9.00
N LEU A 425 -26.06 8.21 9.38
CA LEU A 425 -26.25 8.80 10.70
C LEU A 425 -27.66 9.40 10.84
N THR A 426 -28.15 9.47 12.08
CA THR A 426 -29.45 10.03 12.43
C THR A 426 -29.30 11.10 13.49
N PRO A 427 -30.15 12.16 13.49
CA PRO A 427 -30.01 13.26 14.43
C PRO A 427 -30.44 12.89 15.86
N PHE A 428 -29.76 13.49 16.83
CA PHE A 428 -30.00 13.34 18.27
C PHE A 428 -30.22 14.70 18.96
N THR A 429 -30.81 14.65 20.14
CA THR A 429 -30.94 15.79 21.06
C THR A 429 -30.80 15.33 22.51
N TYR A 430 -30.72 16.28 23.44
CA TYR A 430 -30.74 16.01 24.87
C TYR A 430 -32.16 16.19 25.41
N ASP A 431 -32.64 15.22 26.18
CA ASP A 431 -33.88 15.36 26.93
C ASP A 431 -33.71 16.27 28.17
N SER A 432 -34.78 16.46 28.94
CA SER A 432 -34.76 17.28 30.17
C SER A 432 -33.80 16.77 31.24
N ASP A 433 -33.50 15.47 31.21
CA ASP A 433 -32.62 14.80 32.17
C ASP A 433 -31.16 14.78 31.67
N GLY A 434 -30.90 15.35 30.49
CA GLY A 434 -29.58 15.38 29.85
C GLY A 434 -29.20 14.07 29.14
N SER A 435 -30.14 13.15 28.96
CA SER A 435 -29.92 11.91 28.22
C SER A 435 -30.02 12.14 26.72
N LEU A 436 -29.14 11.49 25.97
CA LEU A 436 -29.11 11.59 24.52
C LEU A 436 -30.20 10.70 23.91
N ILE A 437 -31.12 11.30 23.15
CA ILE A 437 -32.26 10.60 22.52
C ILE A 437 -32.36 10.91 21.01
N PRO A 438 -32.84 9.98 20.17
CA PRO A 438 -33.05 10.23 18.75
C PRO A 438 -34.06 11.36 18.53
N LEU A 439 -33.76 12.26 17.60
CA LEU A 439 -34.65 13.35 17.18
C LEU A 439 -35.31 12.98 15.85
N ASN A 440 -36.64 12.95 15.82
CA ASN A 440 -37.37 12.75 14.56
C ASN A 440 -37.54 14.10 13.84
N VAL A 441 -36.58 14.44 12.97
CA VAL A 441 -36.59 15.66 12.15
C VAL A 441 -36.37 15.30 10.68
N ASN A 442 -37.26 15.77 9.80
CA ASN A 442 -37.17 15.52 8.37
C ASN A 442 -36.31 16.62 7.71
N PRO A 443 -35.16 16.27 7.10
CA PRO A 443 -34.25 17.25 6.51
C PRO A 443 -34.83 18.04 5.33
N TYR A 444 -35.82 17.51 4.61
CA TYR A 444 -36.46 18.23 3.50
C TYR A 444 -37.43 19.31 3.98
N THR A 445 -38.13 19.07 5.08
CA THR A 445 -39.10 20.04 5.62
C THR A 445 -38.48 20.97 6.67
N GLN A 446 -37.41 20.52 7.34
CA GLN A 446 -36.77 21.21 8.46
C GLN A 446 -35.22 21.13 8.37
N PRO A 447 -34.60 21.62 7.27
CA PRO A 447 -33.17 21.46 7.03
C PRO A 447 -32.28 22.09 8.12
N GLU A 448 -32.65 23.26 8.63
CA GLU A 448 -31.85 23.95 9.67
C GLU A 448 -31.89 23.22 11.02
N HIS A 449 -33.04 22.68 11.42
CA HIS A 449 -33.14 21.89 12.66
C HIS A 449 -32.39 20.57 12.53
N TYR A 450 -32.48 19.91 11.38
CA TYR A 450 -31.71 18.70 11.08
C TYR A 450 -30.21 19.00 11.14
N LYS A 451 -29.75 20.07 10.48
CA LYS A 451 -28.35 20.50 10.48
C LYS A 451 -27.86 20.79 11.90
N ALA A 452 -28.62 21.55 12.69
CA ALA A 452 -28.25 21.85 14.08
C ALA A 452 -28.12 20.57 14.93
N ALA A 453 -29.07 19.64 14.84
CA ALA A 453 -29.03 18.37 15.57
C ALA A 453 -27.87 17.46 15.13
N MET A 454 -27.51 17.47 13.85
CA MET A 454 -26.37 16.72 13.34
C MET A 454 -25.03 17.35 13.75
N GLU A 455 -24.84 18.62 13.43
CA GLU A 455 -23.55 19.31 13.53
C GLU A 455 -23.20 19.77 14.95
N GLN A 456 -24.20 20.07 15.80
CA GLN A 456 -23.95 20.56 17.17
C GLN A 456 -24.04 19.45 18.24
N ILE A 457 -24.71 18.34 17.94
CA ILE A 457 -24.97 17.28 18.93
C ILE A 457 -24.42 15.94 18.43
N THR A 458 -24.99 15.41 17.36
CA THR A 458 -24.74 14.02 16.93
C THR A 458 -23.28 13.75 16.57
N ILE A 459 -22.70 14.58 15.70
CA ILE A 459 -21.33 14.40 15.20
C ILE A 459 -20.29 14.64 16.31
N PRO A 460 -20.34 15.76 17.07
CA PRO A 460 -19.44 15.96 18.21
C PRO A 460 -19.48 14.80 19.20
N GLU A 461 -20.68 14.32 19.54
CA GLU A 461 -20.87 13.25 20.51
C GLU A 461 -20.36 11.90 20.00
N LEU A 462 -20.57 11.57 18.72
CA LEU A 462 -19.99 10.37 18.11
C LEU A 462 -18.46 10.39 18.16
N ILE A 463 -17.83 11.52 17.82
CA ILE A 463 -16.37 11.66 17.89
C ILE A 463 -15.90 11.52 19.33
N ARG A 464 -16.57 12.19 20.28
CA ARG A 464 -16.24 12.11 21.72
C ARG A 464 -16.29 10.68 22.24
N VAL A 465 -17.36 9.94 21.95
CA VAL A 465 -17.52 8.55 22.40
C VAL A 465 -16.45 7.64 21.81
N GLU A 466 -16.11 7.79 20.53
CA GLU A 466 -15.02 7.02 19.90
C GLU A 466 -13.64 7.37 20.48
N ARG A 467 -13.44 8.60 20.94
CA ARG A 467 -12.21 9.04 21.65
C ARG A 467 -12.11 8.52 23.08
N GLU A 468 -13.23 8.38 23.77
CA GLU A 468 -13.25 7.97 25.17
C GLU A 468 -13.24 6.45 25.33
N ILE A 469 -13.91 5.71 24.44
CA ILE A 469 -14.04 4.26 24.58
C ILE A 469 -12.68 3.52 24.55
N ILE A 470 -11.66 4.09 23.90
CA ILE A 470 -10.33 3.48 23.76
C ILE A 470 -9.53 3.43 25.07
N PHE A 471 -9.95 4.14 26.10
CA PHE A 471 -9.32 4.10 27.43
C PHE A 471 -9.75 2.87 28.24
N TYR A 472 -10.90 2.26 27.91
CA TYR A 472 -11.54 1.24 28.73
C TYR A 472 -11.58 -0.15 28.07
N ARG A 473 -11.68 -1.21 28.87
CA ARG A 473 -11.74 -2.62 28.43
C ARG A 473 -13.11 -3.26 28.75
N PRO A 474 -13.62 -4.16 27.88
CA PRO A 474 -14.84 -4.91 28.15
C PRO A 474 -14.61 -5.97 29.25
N GLU A 475 -15.67 -6.35 29.97
CA GLU A 475 -15.64 -7.46 30.93
C GLU A 475 -15.27 -8.81 30.26
N GLY A 476 -14.45 -9.63 30.93
CA GLY A 476 -14.33 -11.06 30.59
C GLY A 476 -13.44 -11.47 29.41
N ARG A 477 -12.50 -10.64 28.92
CA ARG A 477 -11.49 -11.08 27.93
C ARG A 477 -10.13 -11.39 28.58
N ASN A 478 -9.81 -12.67 28.71
CA ASN A 478 -8.52 -13.21 29.18
C ASN A 478 -7.53 -13.53 28.03
N ASN A 479 -7.74 -13.03 26.81
CA ASN A 479 -7.06 -13.58 25.62
C ASN A 479 -5.82 -12.82 25.14
N ASP A 480 -5.21 -11.98 25.97
CA ASP A 480 -3.85 -11.48 25.73
C ASP A 480 -3.11 -11.40 27.06
N ASP A 481 -1.79 -11.64 27.05
CA ASP A 481 -0.83 -11.78 28.15
C ASP A 481 -0.78 -10.66 29.24
N SER A 482 -1.78 -9.77 29.33
CA SER A 482 -1.94 -8.82 30.43
C SER A 482 -2.69 -9.46 31.62
N LYS A 483 -1.96 -9.73 32.70
CA LYS A 483 -2.34 -10.51 33.89
C LYS A 483 -3.49 -9.97 34.78
N SER A 484 -4.35 -9.03 34.35
CA SER A 484 -5.44 -8.54 35.21
C SER A 484 -6.80 -8.44 34.51
N THR A 485 -7.80 -9.07 35.13
CA THR A 485 -9.22 -8.88 34.84
C THR A 485 -9.56 -7.38 34.93
N PRO A 486 -10.33 -6.83 33.99
CA PRO A 486 -10.84 -5.45 34.11
C PRO A 486 -11.62 -5.27 35.41
N ASN A 487 -11.48 -4.10 36.04
CA ASN A 487 -12.36 -3.73 37.16
C ASN A 487 -13.79 -3.54 36.62
N PRO A 488 -14.83 -4.01 37.34
CA PRO A 488 -16.23 -3.69 37.07
C PRO A 488 -16.51 -2.25 36.63
N LYS A 489 -15.91 -1.23 37.27
CA LYS A 489 -16.13 0.18 36.87
C LYS A 489 -15.65 0.49 35.45
N GLU A 490 -14.45 0.02 35.08
CA GLU A 490 -13.87 0.15 33.74
C GLU A 490 -14.79 -0.53 32.71
N ALA A 491 -15.26 -1.73 33.04
CA ALA A 491 -16.13 -2.52 32.18
C ALA A 491 -17.51 -1.89 31.99
N ASP A 492 -18.13 -1.39 33.06
CA ASP A 492 -19.43 -0.72 33.02
C ASP A 492 -19.38 0.54 32.16
N GLU A 493 -18.33 1.34 32.30
CA GLU A 493 -18.13 2.53 31.48
C GLU A 493 -17.91 2.17 30.01
N TRP A 494 -17.12 1.13 29.75
CA TRP A 494 -16.97 0.59 28.40
C TRP A 494 -18.32 0.16 27.80
N VAL A 495 -19.16 -0.56 28.55
CA VAL A 495 -20.49 -1.00 28.11
C VAL A 495 -21.38 0.19 27.81
N ARG A 496 -21.36 1.22 28.67
CA ARG A 496 -22.13 2.46 28.48
C ARG A 496 -21.71 3.17 27.19
N LEU A 497 -20.42 3.40 26.99
CA LEU A 497 -19.88 4.04 25.79
C LEU A 497 -20.10 3.20 24.53
N PHE A 498 -19.98 1.87 24.61
CA PHE A 498 -20.21 0.98 23.47
C PHE A 498 -21.67 1.01 23.01
N LYS A 499 -22.64 0.99 23.94
CA LYS A 499 -24.06 1.15 23.62
C LYS A 499 -24.33 2.50 22.96
N LEU A 500 -23.76 3.57 23.51
CA LEU A 500 -23.90 4.92 22.96
C LEU A 500 -23.29 5.03 21.56
N ARG A 501 -22.11 4.42 21.35
CA ARG A 501 -21.45 4.31 20.04
C ARG A 501 -22.34 3.60 19.03
N GLN A 502 -22.94 2.46 19.38
CA GLN A 502 -23.84 1.72 18.49
C GLN A 502 -25.06 2.55 18.11
N LEU A 503 -25.66 3.24 19.09
CA LEU A 503 -26.80 4.12 18.88
C LEU A 503 -26.45 5.29 17.93
N LEU A 504 -25.32 5.95 18.16
CA LEU A 504 -24.86 7.09 17.34
C LEU A 504 -24.34 6.69 15.96
N SER A 505 -24.02 5.41 15.74
CA SER A 505 -23.53 4.93 14.44
C SER A 505 -24.64 4.87 13.39
N GLY A 506 -25.91 5.09 13.75
CA GLY A 506 -27.02 5.12 12.80
C GLY A 506 -27.39 3.73 12.27
N PHE A 507 -27.84 3.66 11.02
CA PHE A 507 -28.35 2.42 10.40
C PHE A 507 -27.57 2.02 9.15
N PHE A 508 -27.55 0.72 8.86
CA PHE A 508 -26.84 0.17 7.71
C PHE A 508 -27.32 0.78 6.39
N TYR A 509 -26.38 1.26 5.58
CA TYR A 509 -26.67 1.91 4.30
C TYR A 509 -26.11 1.07 3.15
N LEU A 510 -27.01 0.59 2.28
CA LEU A 510 -26.68 -0.39 1.24
C LEU A 510 -26.04 0.21 -0.02
N LEU A 511 -26.37 1.46 -0.36
CA LEU A 511 -25.99 2.07 -1.63
C LEU A 511 -24.58 2.70 -1.55
N PRO A 512 -23.88 2.85 -2.68
CA PRO A 512 -22.66 3.63 -2.72
C PRO A 512 -22.90 5.09 -2.34
N VAL A 513 -22.00 5.66 -1.54
CA VAL A 513 -21.97 7.06 -1.14
C VAL A 513 -20.91 7.77 -1.97
N LYS A 514 -21.34 8.73 -2.78
CA LYS A 514 -20.48 9.55 -3.64
C LYS A 514 -20.29 10.92 -2.99
N TYR A 515 -19.04 11.37 -2.88
CA TYR A 515 -18.70 12.62 -2.22
C TYR A 515 -17.41 13.22 -2.81
N TYR A 516 -17.11 14.46 -2.45
CA TYR A 516 -15.89 15.14 -2.87
C TYR A 516 -14.98 15.35 -1.66
N ILE A 517 -13.68 15.37 -1.87
CA ILE A 517 -12.72 15.78 -0.85
C ILE A 517 -11.78 16.80 -1.47
N ARG A 518 -11.08 17.58 -0.65
CA ARG A 518 -9.99 18.42 -1.12
C ARG A 518 -8.64 17.83 -0.72
N ASP A 519 -7.62 18.11 -1.52
CA ASP A 519 -6.26 17.69 -1.18
C ASP A 519 -5.81 18.36 0.12
N PRO A 520 -5.25 17.58 1.09
CA PRO A 520 -4.81 18.14 2.36
C PRO A 520 -3.68 19.17 2.27
N ILE A 521 -2.92 19.17 1.17
CA ILE A 521 -1.77 20.06 0.94
C ILE A 521 -2.18 21.23 0.02
N ASP A 522 -2.95 20.98 -1.03
CA ASP A 522 -3.47 22.00 -1.96
C ASP A 522 -5.01 21.96 -2.06
N PRO A 523 -5.73 22.68 -1.19
CA PRO A 523 -7.19 22.66 -1.13
C PRO A 523 -7.91 23.11 -2.42
N ARG A 524 -7.19 23.63 -3.42
CA ARG A 524 -7.75 23.97 -4.74
C ARG A 524 -8.02 22.72 -5.59
N ILE A 525 -7.41 21.61 -5.24
CA ILE A 525 -7.61 20.33 -5.91
C ILE A 525 -8.71 19.58 -5.17
N SER A 526 -9.73 19.15 -5.90
CA SER A 526 -10.79 18.31 -5.37
C SER A 526 -10.81 16.96 -6.07
N TYR A 527 -11.08 15.91 -5.29
CA TYR A 527 -11.16 14.53 -5.74
C TYR A 527 -12.56 14.00 -5.47
N GLU A 528 -13.12 13.33 -6.47
CA GLU A 528 -14.34 12.56 -6.31
C GLU A 528 -14.02 11.22 -5.63
N ARG A 529 -14.82 10.84 -4.66
CA ARG A 529 -14.73 9.55 -3.95
C ARG A 529 -16.07 8.83 -3.97
N VAL A 530 -15.98 7.50 -3.96
CA VAL A 530 -17.12 6.60 -3.81
C VAL A 530 -16.77 5.56 -2.76
N VAL A 531 -17.62 5.43 -1.75
CA VAL A 531 -17.49 4.40 -0.70
C VAL A 531 -18.74 3.54 -0.67
N HIS A 532 -18.58 2.25 -0.43
CA HIS A 532 -19.68 1.29 -0.32
C HIS A 532 -19.26 0.14 0.60
N ASN A 533 -20.23 -0.69 1.00
CA ASN A 533 -19.92 -1.86 1.81
C ASN A 533 -19.07 -2.85 1.01
N GLN A 534 -17.97 -3.29 1.61
CA GLN A 534 -17.01 -4.20 0.97
C GLN A 534 -16.63 -5.32 1.92
N ARG A 535 -16.64 -6.56 1.42
CA ARG A 535 -16.19 -7.73 2.18
C ARG A 535 -14.68 -7.88 2.10
N GLY A 536 -14.08 -8.40 3.16
CA GLY A 536 -12.68 -8.81 3.18
C GLY A 536 -12.49 -10.06 4.03
N PHE A 537 -11.29 -10.64 3.97
CA PHE A 537 -10.91 -11.77 4.82
C PHE A 537 -10.68 -11.28 6.25
N ILE A 538 -11.33 -11.93 7.23
CA ILE A 538 -11.15 -11.55 8.64
C ILE A 538 -9.77 -11.95 9.14
N GLN A 539 -9.25 -11.18 10.10
CA GLN A 539 -8.00 -11.46 10.78
C GLN A 539 -8.11 -12.77 11.58
N GLU A 540 -7.29 -13.76 11.21
CA GLU A 540 -7.12 -15.00 11.98
C GLU A 540 -5.87 -14.96 12.87
N ASP A 541 -4.76 -14.47 12.31
CA ASP A 541 -3.48 -14.21 12.95
C ASP A 541 -2.93 -12.91 12.32
N GLY A 542 -2.10 -12.14 13.03
CA GLY A 542 -1.51 -10.91 12.48
C GLY A 542 -1.84 -9.65 13.25
N SER A 543 -1.26 -8.53 12.83
CA SER A 543 -1.46 -7.23 13.50
C SER A 543 -2.70 -6.49 12.99
N CYS A 544 -3.54 -5.96 13.90
CA CYS A 544 -4.72 -5.16 13.54
C CYS A 544 -4.44 -3.98 12.59
N PRO A 545 -3.32 -3.22 12.74
CA PRO A 545 -2.88 -2.22 11.77
C PRO A 545 -2.85 -2.69 10.32
N ALA A 546 -2.39 -3.92 10.05
CA ALA A 546 -2.32 -4.43 8.69
C ALA A 546 -3.71 -4.54 8.06
N PHE A 547 -4.63 -5.17 8.76
CA PHE A 547 -5.99 -5.45 8.27
C PHE A 547 -6.82 -4.18 8.10
N THR A 548 -6.74 -3.25 9.06
CA THR A 548 -7.45 -1.98 8.97
C THR A 548 -6.90 -1.08 7.87
N LEU A 549 -5.57 -0.98 7.72
CA LEU A 549 -4.99 -0.20 6.63
C LEU A 549 -5.31 -0.83 5.27
N LYS A 550 -5.26 -2.16 5.13
CA LYS A 550 -5.70 -2.85 3.92
C LYS A 550 -7.15 -2.54 3.57
N SER A 551 -8.06 -2.58 4.54
CA SER A 551 -9.48 -2.26 4.34
C SER A 551 -9.70 -0.80 3.95
N TRP A 552 -8.98 0.12 4.60
CA TRP A 552 -9.04 1.54 4.26
C TRP A 552 -8.48 1.80 2.86
N LEU A 553 -7.34 1.21 2.51
CA LEU A 553 -6.75 1.30 1.17
C LEU A 553 -7.67 0.72 0.11
N ASP A 554 -8.37 -0.37 0.41
CA ASP A 554 -9.34 -0.99 -0.49
C ASP A 554 -10.47 -0.02 -0.87
N SER A 555 -11.00 0.69 0.12
CA SER A 555 -12.01 1.72 -0.09
C SER A 555 -11.49 2.94 -0.84
N MET A 556 -10.18 3.22 -0.79
CA MET A 556 -9.57 4.39 -1.44
C MET A 556 -9.12 4.10 -2.88
N LEU A 557 -8.54 2.93 -3.11
CA LEU A 557 -7.93 2.53 -4.39
C LEU A 557 -8.92 1.74 -5.26
N GLY A 558 -9.92 1.10 -4.65
CA GLY A 558 -10.72 0.06 -5.26
C GLY A 558 -10.04 -1.31 -5.21
N HIS A 559 -10.87 -2.36 -5.24
CA HIS A 559 -10.46 -3.76 -5.03
C HIS A 559 -9.29 -4.22 -5.89
N GLU A 560 -9.32 -3.94 -7.19
CA GLU A 560 -8.30 -4.43 -8.11
C GLU A 560 -6.95 -3.75 -7.87
N LEU A 561 -6.92 -2.42 -7.80
CA LEU A 561 -5.68 -1.67 -7.61
C LEU A 561 -5.07 -1.94 -6.24
N ASN A 562 -5.90 -2.08 -5.20
CA ASN A 562 -5.46 -2.50 -3.87
C ASN A 562 -4.90 -3.92 -3.88
N SER A 563 -5.52 -4.86 -4.61
CA SER A 563 -5.03 -6.24 -4.75
C SER A 563 -3.65 -6.29 -5.41
N LEU A 564 -3.45 -5.52 -6.50
CA LEU A 564 -2.15 -5.42 -7.16
C LEU A 564 -1.09 -4.78 -6.25
N PHE A 565 -1.48 -3.76 -5.49
CA PHE A 565 -0.59 -3.11 -4.53
C PHE A 565 -0.20 -4.03 -3.36
N ASN A 566 -1.17 -4.72 -2.73
CA ASN A 566 -0.93 -5.68 -1.66
C ASN A 566 0.00 -6.79 -2.13
N HIS A 567 -0.27 -7.35 -3.31
CA HIS A 567 0.56 -8.36 -3.91
C HIS A 567 2.00 -7.85 -4.18
N TYR A 568 2.15 -6.60 -4.63
CA TYR A 568 3.46 -5.97 -4.77
C TYR A 568 4.21 -5.90 -3.44
N VAL A 569 3.60 -5.34 -2.38
CA VAL A 569 4.29 -5.17 -1.09
C VAL A 569 4.56 -6.49 -0.37
N GLN A 570 3.76 -7.54 -0.59
CA GLN A 570 3.98 -8.89 -0.06
C GLN A 570 5.20 -9.58 -0.66
N GLN A 571 5.56 -9.23 -1.90
CA GLN A 571 6.70 -9.82 -2.60
C GLN A 571 7.97 -8.97 -2.49
N HIS A 572 7.85 -7.70 -2.12
CA HIS A 572 8.97 -6.76 -2.15
C HIS A 572 9.26 -6.17 -0.77
N ASN A 573 10.32 -6.68 -0.13
CA ASN A 573 10.96 -5.99 0.99
C ASN A 573 11.74 -4.76 0.45
N THR A 574 12.47 -4.05 1.31
CA THR A 574 13.23 -2.86 0.93
C THR A 574 14.13 -3.07 -0.29
N ASN A 575 14.86 -4.18 -0.32
CA ASN A 575 15.82 -4.47 -1.36
C ASN A 575 15.12 -4.71 -2.70
N GLU A 576 14.04 -5.48 -2.74
CA GLU A 576 13.32 -5.70 -3.99
C GLU A 576 12.55 -4.45 -4.43
N GLN A 577 12.03 -3.62 -3.50
CA GLN A 577 11.47 -2.31 -3.87
C GLN A 577 12.54 -1.42 -4.52
N ALA A 578 13.76 -1.39 -3.98
CA ALA A 578 14.88 -0.66 -4.60
C ALA A 578 15.26 -1.23 -5.98
N ILE A 579 15.24 -2.56 -6.16
CA ILE A 579 15.46 -3.21 -7.45
C ILE A 579 14.36 -2.82 -8.45
N ALA A 580 13.10 -2.80 -8.04
CA ALA A 580 11.97 -2.39 -8.88
C ALA A 580 12.10 -0.93 -9.34
N VAL A 581 12.48 -0.01 -8.44
CA VAL A 581 12.77 1.39 -8.78
C VAL A 581 13.93 1.49 -9.78
N ARG A 582 15.02 0.74 -9.57
CA ARG A 582 16.17 0.70 -10.50
C ARG A 582 15.79 0.17 -11.87
N ALA A 583 14.97 -0.89 -11.92
CA ALA A 583 14.49 -1.46 -13.18
C ALA A 583 13.65 -0.42 -13.95
N SER A 584 12.73 0.28 -13.26
CA SER A 584 11.96 1.36 -13.87
C SER A 584 12.85 2.51 -14.36
N LEU A 585 13.81 2.95 -13.54
CA LEU A 585 14.77 3.99 -13.91
C LEU A 585 15.58 3.61 -15.15
N SER A 586 16.04 2.36 -15.24
CA SER A 586 16.77 1.85 -16.41
C SER A 586 15.91 1.87 -17.67
N ARG A 587 14.62 1.51 -17.57
CA ARG A 587 13.66 1.60 -18.69
C ARG A 587 13.49 3.04 -19.17
N VAL A 588 13.25 3.98 -18.24
CA VAL A 588 13.09 5.41 -18.55
C VAL A 588 14.35 5.98 -19.19
N GLN A 589 15.53 5.72 -18.62
CA GLN A 589 16.81 6.16 -19.18
C GLN A 589 17.11 5.53 -20.54
N GLY A 590 16.74 4.26 -20.73
CA GLY A 590 16.77 3.61 -22.03
C GLY A 590 15.94 4.39 -23.06
N ARG A 591 14.70 4.74 -22.70
CA ARG A 591 13.82 5.49 -23.59
C ARG A 591 14.30 6.91 -23.86
N ILE A 592 14.82 7.61 -22.86
CA ILE A 592 15.46 8.93 -23.02
C ILE A 592 16.59 8.84 -24.04
N ARG A 593 17.48 7.85 -23.93
CA ARG A 593 18.59 7.65 -24.89
C ARG A 593 18.11 7.35 -26.31
N GLU A 594 17.02 6.60 -26.45
CA GLU A 594 16.39 6.35 -27.75
C GLU A 594 15.90 7.65 -28.41
N LEU A 595 15.29 8.56 -27.63
CA LEU A 595 14.69 9.80 -28.12
C LEU A 595 15.69 10.96 -28.26
N GLU A 596 16.63 11.09 -27.32
CA GLU A 596 17.62 12.17 -27.31
C GLU A 596 18.58 12.03 -28.49
N PRO A 597 18.78 13.08 -29.32
CA PRO A 597 19.72 12.98 -30.41
C PRO A 597 21.14 12.78 -29.88
N LEU A 598 21.88 11.86 -30.49
CA LEU A 598 23.30 11.69 -30.20
C LEU A 598 24.05 12.89 -30.78
N GLU A 599 24.70 13.66 -29.91
CA GLU A 599 25.50 14.83 -30.27
C GLU A 599 27.00 14.52 -30.18
N ILE A 600 27.69 14.59 -31.31
CA ILE A 600 29.13 14.39 -31.41
C ILE A 600 29.79 15.75 -31.62
N LYS A 601 30.59 16.19 -30.64
CA LYS A 601 31.25 17.51 -30.62
C LYS A 601 32.77 17.36 -30.69
N GLY A 602 33.41 18.29 -31.38
CA GLY A 602 34.86 18.35 -31.57
C GLY A 602 35.23 19.64 -32.33
N SER A 603 36.47 19.73 -32.80
CA SER A 603 36.83 20.83 -33.71
C SER A 603 36.11 20.70 -35.05
N ASN A 604 35.94 21.82 -35.76
CA ASN A 604 35.24 21.83 -37.06
C ASN A 604 35.83 20.82 -38.05
N ARG A 605 37.16 20.68 -38.07
CA ARG A 605 37.86 19.75 -38.96
C ARG A 605 37.57 18.30 -38.55
N GLU A 606 37.60 17.99 -37.27
CA GLU A 606 37.34 16.64 -36.75
C GLU A 606 35.90 16.21 -37.02
N VAL A 607 34.93 17.04 -36.64
CA VAL A 607 33.51 16.72 -36.79
C VAL A 607 33.17 16.48 -38.26
N GLN A 608 33.71 17.26 -39.18
CA GLN A 608 33.56 17.02 -40.62
C GLN A 608 34.26 15.73 -41.08
N THR A 609 35.43 15.41 -40.53
CA THR A 609 36.18 14.20 -40.87
C THR A 609 35.44 12.95 -40.42
N TRP A 610 34.96 12.93 -39.18
CA TRP A 610 34.14 11.86 -38.62
C TRP A 610 32.81 11.69 -39.35
N PHE A 611 32.14 12.79 -39.71
CA PHE A 611 30.91 12.73 -40.51
C PHE A 611 31.14 12.10 -41.90
N LYS A 612 32.22 12.48 -42.58
CA LYS A 612 32.60 11.89 -43.88
C LYS A 612 32.96 10.42 -43.75
N ALA A 613 33.71 10.03 -42.72
CA ALA A 613 34.10 8.65 -42.47
C ALA A 613 32.88 7.77 -42.18
N PHE A 614 31.95 8.25 -41.35
CA PHE A 614 30.70 7.56 -41.07
C PHE A 614 29.82 7.42 -42.32
N LYS A 615 29.69 8.48 -43.14
CA LYS A 615 28.98 8.40 -44.42
C LYS A 615 29.59 7.34 -45.34
N LYS A 616 30.93 7.24 -45.38
CA LYS A 616 31.64 6.22 -46.17
C LYS A 616 31.40 4.81 -45.63
N TYR A 617 31.38 4.64 -44.30
CA TYR A 617 31.06 3.37 -43.64
C TYR A 617 29.65 2.87 -44.00
N LEU A 618 28.67 3.78 -44.11
CA LEU A 618 27.30 3.44 -44.49
C LEU A 618 27.15 3.07 -45.98
N GLY A 619 28.07 3.50 -46.85
CA GLY A 619 28.04 3.28 -48.29
C GLY A 619 27.64 4.54 -49.08
N GLU A 620 28.28 4.74 -50.23
CA GLU A 620 27.98 5.87 -51.13
C GLU A 620 26.57 5.71 -51.71
N GLY A 621 25.68 6.65 -51.39
CA GLY A 621 24.27 6.64 -51.84
C GLY A 621 23.24 6.44 -50.73
N VAL A 622 23.65 6.10 -49.49
CA VAL A 622 22.69 5.94 -48.37
C VAL A 622 22.13 7.29 -47.93
N GLN A 623 20.80 7.38 -47.89
CA GLN A 623 20.09 8.53 -47.33
C GLN A 623 20.18 8.48 -45.79
N MET A 624 20.95 9.38 -45.19
CA MET A 624 21.15 9.44 -43.73
C MET A 624 20.01 10.22 -43.04
N SER A 625 18.76 9.75 -43.16
CA SER A 625 17.60 10.38 -42.54
C SER A 625 17.79 10.50 -41.02
N GLY A 626 17.75 11.72 -40.48
CA GLY A 626 17.97 11.98 -39.06
C GLY A 626 19.45 12.07 -38.63
N VAL A 627 20.40 12.12 -39.57
CA VAL A 627 21.80 12.48 -39.29
C VAL A 627 22.07 13.84 -39.93
N LYS A 628 22.46 14.83 -39.13
CA LYS A 628 22.72 16.19 -39.62
C LYS A 628 24.03 16.72 -39.06
N LEU A 629 24.72 17.52 -39.87
CA LEU A 629 25.81 18.36 -39.41
C LEU A 629 25.19 19.74 -39.08
N GLU A 630 25.00 20.04 -37.81
CA GLU A 630 24.41 21.30 -37.36
C GLU A 630 25.50 22.29 -36.94
N LYS A 631 25.33 23.56 -37.32
CA LYS A 631 26.21 24.65 -36.89
C LYS A 631 25.68 25.21 -35.56
N VAL A 632 26.52 25.22 -34.53
CA VAL A 632 26.19 25.65 -33.18
C VAL A 632 26.99 26.92 -32.83
N GLY A 633 26.29 27.97 -32.37
CA GLY A 633 26.88 29.28 -32.05
C GLY A 633 26.74 30.34 -33.17
N ARG A 634 26.93 31.62 -32.82
CA ARG A 634 26.93 32.77 -33.77
C ARG A 634 28.34 33.37 -33.87
N GLY A 635 28.75 33.76 -35.09
CA GLY A 635 30.03 34.42 -35.34
C GLY A 635 31.23 33.49 -35.58
N PRO A 636 32.47 34.00 -35.52
CA PRO A 636 33.70 33.25 -35.80
C PRO A 636 33.99 32.11 -34.81
N SER A 637 33.30 32.09 -33.66
CA SER A 637 33.33 31.02 -32.64
C SER A 637 32.35 29.88 -32.91
N SER A 638 31.72 29.83 -34.09
CA SER A 638 30.77 28.77 -34.44
C SER A 638 31.46 27.41 -34.67
N SER A 639 30.91 26.38 -34.06
CA SER A 639 31.35 24.99 -34.21
C SER A 639 30.32 24.14 -34.97
N TYR A 640 30.75 23.02 -35.53
CA TYR A 640 29.87 21.99 -36.08
C TYR A 640 29.67 20.87 -35.07
N VAL A 641 28.47 20.29 -35.06
CA VAL A 641 28.10 19.10 -34.27
C VAL A 641 27.42 18.11 -35.19
N ILE A 642 27.80 16.82 -35.12
CA ILE A 642 26.99 15.77 -35.76
C ILE A 642 25.86 15.44 -34.80
N LYS A 643 24.63 15.51 -35.30
CA LYS A 643 23.43 15.20 -34.57
C LYS A 643 22.74 14.01 -35.22
N ILE A 644 22.60 12.92 -34.48
CA ILE A 644 22.00 11.67 -34.93
C ILE A 644 20.72 11.43 -34.12
N SER A 645 19.57 11.74 -34.69
CA SER A 645 18.25 11.55 -34.08
C SER A 645 17.62 10.20 -34.39
N ASN A 646 18.04 9.53 -35.47
CA ASN A 646 17.51 8.22 -35.86
C ASN A 646 18.20 7.08 -35.11
N SER A 647 17.43 6.21 -34.45
CA SER A 647 17.92 5.11 -33.62
C SER A 647 18.80 4.10 -34.38
N ARG A 648 18.44 3.75 -35.61
CA ARG A 648 19.25 2.85 -36.45
C ARG A 648 20.64 3.46 -36.72
N PHE A 649 20.71 4.75 -37.01
CA PHE A 649 21.99 5.43 -37.24
C PHE A 649 22.80 5.63 -35.96
N LYS A 650 22.18 5.70 -34.78
CA LYS A 650 22.90 5.67 -33.48
C LYS A 650 23.61 4.33 -33.29
N ILE A 651 22.91 3.21 -33.49
CA ILE A 651 23.49 1.86 -33.40
C ILE A 651 24.62 1.69 -34.41
N LEU A 652 24.40 2.12 -35.66
CA LEU A 652 25.43 2.04 -36.70
C LEU A 652 26.64 2.93 -36.37
N TRP A 653 26.43 4.07 -35.69
CA TRP A 653 27.51 4.92 -35.20
C TRP A 653 28.33 4.23 -34.13
N ASP A 654 27.68 3.60 -33.14
CA ASP A 654 28.37 2.84 -32.09
C ASP A 654 29.17 1.67 -32.69
N ASN A 655 28.58 0.90 -33.62
CA ASN A 655 29.28 -0.18 -34.34
C ASN A 655 30.49 0.32 -35.15
N PHE A 656 30.34 1.50 -35.78
CA PHE A 656 31.41 2.16 -36.52
C PHE A 656 32.57 2.57 -35.60
N PHE A 657 32.26 3.05 -34.38
CA PHE A 657 33.25 3.41 -33.36
C PHE A 657 33.93 2.19 -32.74
N GLU A 658 33.17 1.18 -32.32
CA GLU A 658 33.75 -0.06 -31.75
C GLU A 658 34.65 -0.78 -32.75
N GLY A 659 34.24 -0.85 -34.02
CA GLY A 659 35.05 -1.41 -35.09
C GLY A 659 36.28 -0.58 -35.46
N TYR A 660 36.31 0.69 -35.07
CA TYR A 660 37.49 1.55 -35.18
C TYR A 660 38.46 1.30 -34.00
N ASP A 661 37.96 1.30 -32.77
CA ASP A 661 38.75 1.09 -31.54
C ASP A 661 39.39 -0.31 -31.51
N SER A 662 38.63 -1.35 -31.84
CA SER A 662 39.14 -2.73 -31.86
C SER A 662 40.29 -2.92 -32.86
N LYS A 663 40.32 -2.10 -33.92
CA LYS A 663 41.34 -2.15 -34.99
C LYS A 663 42.56 -1.28 -34.69
N GLN A 664 42.44 -0.23 -33.87
CA GLN A 664 43.60 0.52 -33.38
C GLN A 664 44.44 -0.30 -32.38
N TYR A 665 43.81 -1.11 -31.53
CA TYR A 665 44.52 -1.96 -30.57
C TYR A 665 45.09 -3.25 -31.17
N SER A 666 44.53 -3.75 -32.27
CA SER A 666 45.13 -4.84 -33.01
C SER A 666 46.25 -4.29 -33.91
N ASN A 667 47.52 -4.52 -33.54
CA ASN A 667 48.71 -4.11 -34.30
C ASN A 667 48.87 -4.82 -35.67
N LYS A 668 47.78 -5.24 -36.32
CA LYS A 668 47.79 -5.84 -37.66
C LYS A 668 47.63 -4.73 -38.70
N ARG A 669 48.76 -4.33 -39.30
CA ARG A 669 48.87 -3.48 -40.49
C ARG A 669 48.25 -4.13 -41.74
N ASN A 670 46.94 -4.39 -41.73
CA ASN A 670 46.19 -4.58 -42.97
C ASN A 670 45.10 -3.51 -43.03
N THR A 671 45.41 -2.48 -43.80
CA THR A 671 44.54 -1.36 -44.16
C THR A 671 43.28 -1.86 -44.85
N HIS A 672 42.18 -1.98 -44.12
CA HIS A 672 40.86 -1.93 -44.74
C HIS A 672 40.52 -0.46 -45.07
N LEU A 673 40.18 -0.21 -46.35
CA LEU A 673 39.96 1.07 -47.04
C LEU A 673 38.89 2.02 -46.43
N PHE A 674 38.33 1.72 -45.26
CA PHE A 674 37.18 2.44 -44.70
C PHE A 674 37.57 3.63 -43.82
N PHE A 675 38.64 3.53 -43.03
CA PHE A 675 39.05 4.60 -42.10
C PHE A 675 40.26 5.39 -42.65
N PRO A 676 40.14 6.73 -42.84
CA PRO A 676 41.27 7.60 -43.16
C PRO A 676 42.45 7.44 -42.18
N ARG A 677 43.70 7.55 -42.68
CA ARG A 677 44.93 7.52 -41.85
C ARG A 677 45.02 8.66 -40.81
N ASP A 678 44.17 9.67 -40.93
CA ASP A 678 44.20 10.90 -40.14
C ASP A 678 43.18 10.94 -38.98
N LEU A 679 42.45 9.85 -38.74
CA LEU A 679 41.58 9.75 -37.56
C LEU A 679 42.46 9.48 -36.33
N GLN A 680 42.47 10.39 -35.35
CA GLN A 680 43.12 10.21 -34.06
C GLN A 680 42.08 10.16 -32.93
N PRO A 681 42.22 9.24 -31.94
CA PRO A 681 41.21 8.92 -30.93
C PRO A 681 41.00 10.01 -29.84
N GLY A 682 41.76 11.11 -29.86
CA GLY A 682 41.82 12.07 -28.74
C GLY A 682 40.89 13.29 -28.80
N GLU A 683 40.29 13.64 -29.94
CA GLU A 683 39.82 15.04 -30.13
C GLU A 683 38.30 15.23 -30.21
N VAL A 684 37.53 14.16 -30.46
CA VAL A 684 36.06 14.24 -30.45
C VAL A 684 35.52 13.76 -29.11
N ARG A 685 34.88 14.68 -28.38
CA ARG A 685 34.14 14.35 -27.16
C ARG A 685 32.70 14.03 -27.55
N ILE A 686 32.30 12.77 -27.41
CA ILE A 686 30.88 12.46 -27.20
C ILE A 686 30.51 13.21 -25.92
N VAL A 687 29.64 14.22 -26.02
CA VAL A 687 29.21 14.95 -24.83
C VAL A 687 28.48 13.96 -23.95
N LYS A 688 29.10 13.65 -22.81
CA LYS A 688 28.71 12.67 -21.79
C LYS A 688 27.36 12.02 -22.03
N ARG A 689 27.40 10.71 -22.33
CA ARG A 689 26.33 9.77 -22.01
C ARG A 689 25.80 10.11 -20.61
N SER A 690 24.49 10.21 -20.42
CA SER A 690 23.94 10.03 -19.07
C SER A 690 24.53 8.72 -18.54
N GLU A 691 25.21 8.78 -17.40
CA GLU A 691 26.01 7.68 -16.84
C GLU A 691 25.25 6.35 -16.91
N HIS A 692 25.96 5.25 -17.23
CA HIS A 692 25.38 3.93 -17.07
C HIS A 692 24.94 3.77 -15.60
N PRO A 693 23.81 3.09 -15.32
CA PRO A 693 23.32 2.92 -13.95
C PRO A 693 24.40 2.40 -13.00
N ASP A 694 25.32 1.57 -13.49
CA ASP A 694 26.40 0.97 -12.69
C ASP A 694 27.54 1.95 -12.33
N THR A 695 27.73 3.05 -13.06
CA THR A 695 28.82 4.02 -12.81
C THR A 695 28.46 5.09 -11.75
N VAL A 696 27.17 5.31 -11.51
CA VAL A 696 26.68 6.08 -10.35
C VAL A 696 26.82 5.24 -9.06
N VAL A 697 26.73 3.91 -9.19
CA VAL A 697 26.81 2.97 -8.07
C VAL A 697 28.23 2.88 -7.51
N GLU A 698 29.25 2.68 -8.34
CA GLU A 698 30.65 2.62 -7.84
C GLU A 698 31.11 3.91 -7.15
N ASN A 699 30.65 5.08 -7.60
CA ASN A 699 31.02 6.36 -6.99
C ASN A 699 30.30 6.66 -5.67
N LEU A 700 29.22 5.95 -5.35
CA LEU A 700 28.49 6.06 -4.08
C LEU A 700 28.92 4.98 -3.07
N THR A 701 29.23 3.76 -3.50
CA THR A 701 29.84 2.73 -2.62
C THR A 701 31.29 3.02 -2.28
N MET A 702 32.09 3.58 -3.20
CA MET A 702 33.48 3.99 -2.88
C MET A 702 33.58 5.25 -2.01
N ARG A 703 32.48 5.99 -1.79
CA ARG A 703 32.45 7.12 -0.83
C ARG A 703 31.99 6.71 0.58
N GLN A 704 31.69 5.43 0.80
CA GLN A 704 31.31 4.87 2.11
C GLN A 704 32.26 3.77 2.61
N HIS A 705 33.45 3.63 2.00
CA HIS A 705 34.56 2.85 2.55
C HIS A 705 35.72 3.75 2.94
#